data_AF-A0AAV4F4L5-F1
#
_entry.id   AF-A0AAV4F4L5-F1
#
_cell.length_a   1.000
_cell.length_b   1.000
_cell.length_c   1.000
_cell.angle_alpha   90.00
_cell.angle_beta   90.00
_cell.angle_gamma   90.00
#
_symmetry.space_group_name_H-M   'P 1'
#
loop_
_entity.id
_entity.type
_entity.pdbx_description
1 polymer ?
#
loop_
_entity_poly.entity_id
_entity_poly.type
_entity_poly.pdbx_seq_one_letter_code
_entity_poly.pdbx_strand_id
1 'polypeptide(L)'
;MYEENQNNIIVVVVAVVVVVVVLVVVVVVVVVVVVKEVVIVVVGSFNSSSSGRNSIVVVEVVIVVVVVAVVIVVAVVVVVVVVVVVVVVVVVVVVVVVVVVVVSSNIVIVVVVVVIVVVVVAIVVVIVVVVVAAAVVVVVVVVVVVVVDSSSSSSSIVVVVVVVVVLIVVVVVVVVVVVVVVVVVVVVVVVVVVVLVVVDLVVIVAVVVLEVVEVARLVIILIVHDDDDDDSGSVHPLQDKALRTTSPLFFVFRFSGPRSPFNDPEVVKFLDDAFEMIKTESLQKGTDRANPVVVFKQPQELATLLDTEISEAPATHDQLLEAMKKVIQYSVKSGHPGFFNQLYAGLDPYSQVGAWLTTSLNCNIHTYEVSPAFVILERYIFKKMADLVGFEHGDGFFCPGGSASNIFALHMARFNRFPEVRKKGLYGLPPLRMYTSDMAHYSLMKGVLYLGLGTDNIVTIKSDEQGRMLVSDLEKRIKEDLEQGYTPLYVNATSGTTVFGAFDDLTAISEVCKTYNLWLHSDVSGSIFLLRSLNLRPRTYCARSVSSPATETNRATVIQWEKQPPDYSCHGDQTVFSHCFTVALFVSVAGLETDRAQYVRGLSGAVLNYGTGGREFESRRRRLLIIKTCLSSSRVAWACWGGGVLLSQKYRHLMKGSHLLNSIAWNFHKSSGTPVQTSAFLVNDPSRTMLERANSSKAEYLFQPDKYYDSSYDVGDKTVMCGRHADVLKLWMQWRALGDSGMGAKIDKAYDNARYLTEKMKVTEGFKLVLSEFECTNICFWYIPTRLRGKPENGAWWKEVSKVAPKLKERMMKAGTMMIQYQALSSKGLVNFFRIIILNPMLGETDMDFVIQEFERLGHDL
;
A
#
# COMPACT_ATOMS: atom_id res chain seq x y z
N MET A 1 -49.52 34.08 -5.94
CA MET A 1 -49.50 33.71 -7.37
C MET A 1 -48.30 32.85 -7.80
N TYR A 2 -47.03 33.28 -7.75
CA TYR A 2 -45.93 32.40 -8.22
C TYR A 2 -45.66 31.20 -7.29
N GLU A 3 -45.82 31.38 -5.97
CA GLU A 3 -45.66 30.29 -4.98
C GLU A 3 -46.85 29.32 -4.94
N GLU A 4 -48.09 29.78 -5.14
CA GLU A 4 -49.28 28.91 -5.14
C GLU A 4 -49.29 27.90 -6.29
N ASN A 5 -48.74 28.25 -7.46
CA ASN A 5 -48.64 27.33 -8.59
C ASN A 5 -47.54 26.26 -8.42
N GLN A 6 -46.51 26.49 -7.60
CA GLN A 6 -45.49 25.47 -7.29
C GLN A 6 -46.11 24.31 -6.50
N ASN A 7 -46.91 24.62 -5.47
CA ASN A 7 -47.52 23.60 -4.62
C ASN A 7 -48.52 22.71 -5.39
N ASN A 8 -49.34 23.28 -6.28
CA ASN A 8 -50.31 22.50 -7.06
C ASN A 8 -49.63 21.49 -8.01
N ILE A 9 -48.48 21.81 -8.60
CA ILE A 9 -47.74 20.89 -9.49
C ILE A 9 -47.12 19.74 -8.69
N ILE A 10 -46.50 20.04 -7.53
CA ILE A 10 -45.89 19.03 -6.66
C ILE A 10 -46.96 18.06 -6.13
N VAL A 11 -48.12 18.57 -5.71
CA VAL A 11 -49.23 17.75 -5.21
C VAL A 11 -49.76 16.77 -6.26
N VAL A 12 -49.88 17.18 -7.53
CA VAL A 12 -50.33 16.28 -8.61
C VAL A 12 -49.31 15.17 -8.90
N VAL A 13 -48.01 15.49 -8.95
CA VAL A 13 -46.96 14.48 -9.19
C VAL A 13 -46.89 13.46 -8.04
N VAL A 14 -46.93 13.94 -6.79
CA VAL A 14 -46.94 13.06 -5.61
C VAL A 14 -48.19 12.18 -5.58
N ALA A 15 -49.37 12.72 -5.90
CA ALA A 15 -50.61 11.95 -5.96
C ALA A 15 -50.55 10.80 -6.98
N VAL A 16 -50.01 11.03 -8.19
CA VAL A 16 -49.85 9.98 -9.21
C VAL A 16 -48.88 8.90 -8.75
N VAL A 17 -47.72 9.27 -8.16
CA VAL A 17 -46.75 8.29 -7.63
C VAL A 17 -47.37 7.45 -6.51
N VAL A 18 -48.10 8.06 -5.58
CA VAL A 18 -48.78 7.33 -4.49
C VAL A 18 -49.83 6.36 -5.05
N VAL A 19 -50.64 6.76 -6.04
CA VAL A 19 -51.63 5.87 -6.67
C VAL A 19 -50.95 4.67 -7.36
N VAL A 20 -49.83 4.89 -8.05
CA VAL A 20 -49.05 3.81 -8.69
C VAL A 20 -48.46 2.85 -7.66
N VAL A 21 -47.86 3.36 -6.57
CA VAL A 21 -47.31 2.52 -5.49
C VAL A 21 -48.42 1.71 -4.81
N VAL A 22 -49.57 2.32 -4.53
CA VAL A 22 -50.73 1.60 -3.94
C VAL A 22 -51.24 0.50 -4.88
N LEU A 23 -51.32 0.76 -6.19
CA LEU A 23 -51.69 -0.26 -7.18
C LEU A 23 -50.70 -1.45 -7.20
N VAL A 24 -49.39 -1.18 -7.17
CA VAL A 24 -48.36 -2.24 -7.11
C VAL A 24 -48.49 -3.06 -5.83
N VAL A 25 -48.66 -2.41 -4.67
CA VAL A 25 -48.84 -3.11 -3.38
C VAL A 25 -50.11 -3.96 -3.39
N VAL A 26 -51.23 -3.46 -3.92
CA VAL A 26 -52.48 -4.23 -4.04
C VAL A 26 -52.29 -5.46 -4.93
N VAL A 27 -51.60 -5.34 -6.07
CA VAL A 27 -51.31 -6.48 -6.96
C VAL A 27 -50.43 -7.52 -6.26
N VAL A 28 -49.38 -7.10 -5.54
CA VAL A 28 -48.51 -8.02 -4.78
C VAL A 28 -49.31 -8.75 -3.68
N VAL A 29 -50.15 -8.04 -2.92
CA VAL A 29 -50.99 -8.65 -1.88
C VAL A 29 -51.99 -9.65 -2.48
N VAL A 30 -52.63 -9.33 -3.61
CA VAL A 30 -53.53 -10.27 -4.30
C VAL A 30 -52.78 -11.52 -4.76
N VAL A 31 -51.58 -11.38 -5.32
CA VAL A 31 -50.75 -12.52 -5.73
C VAL A 31 -50.36 -13.40 -4.53
N VAL A 32 -49.93 -12.81 -3.41
CA VAL A 32 -49.59 -13.55 -2.18
C VAL A 32 -50.79 -14.29 -1.61
N VAL A 33 -51.98 -13.67 -1.62
CA VAL A 33 -53.23 -14.33 -1.16
C VAL A 33 -53.62 -15.49 -2.08
N VAL A 34 -53.56 -15.32 -3.41
CA VAL A 34 -53.88 -16.38 -4.37
C VAL A 34 -52.89 -17.55 -4.25
N VAL A 35 -51.58 -17.28 -4.12
CA VAL A 35 -50.57 -18.33 -3.88
C VAL A 35 -50.85 -19.07 -2.57
N LYS A 36 -51.21 -18.35 -1.50
CA LYS A 36 -51.55 -18.96 -0.20
C LYS A 36 -52.77 -19.87 -0.28
N GLU A 37 -53.85 -19.44 -0.92
CA GLU A 37 -55.06 -20.27 -1.09
C GLU A 37 -54.79 -21.51 -1.98
N VAL A 38 -54.01 -21.36 -3.07
CA VAL A 38 -53.60 -22.51 -3.91
C VAL A 38 -52.76 -23.52 -3.11
N VAL A 39 -51.81 -23.04 -2.29
CA VAL A 39 -51.02 -23.92 -1.40
C VAL A 39 -51.90 -24.62 -0.37
N ILE A 40 -52.90 -23.93 0.22
CA ILE A 40 -53.84 -24.55 1.18
C ILE A 40 -54.71 -25.62 0.51
N VAL A 41 -55.25 -25.37 -0.69
CA VAL A 41 -56.04 -26.35 -1.45
C VAL A 41 -55.20 -27.57 -1.84
N VAL A 42 -53.92 -27.36 -2.19
CA VAL A 42 -52.97 -28.43 -2.51
C VAL A 42 -52.62 -29.27 -1.27
N VAL A 43 -52.26 -28.63 -0.15
CA VAL A 43 -51.96 -29.34 1.10
C VAL A 43 -53.21 -30.06 1.66
N GLY A 44 -54.40 -29.49 1.48
CA GLY A 44 -55.67 -30.17 1.81
C GLY A 44 -55.94 -31.42 0.95
N SER A 45 -55.49 -31.42 -0.31
CA SER A 45 -55.64 -32.56 -1.22
C SER A 45 -54.64 -33.69 -0.95
N PHE A 46 -53.52 -33.41 -0.27
CA PHE A 46 -52.57 -34.44 0.18
C PHE A 46 -53.16 -35.40 1.24
N ASN A 47 -54.20 -34.98 1.98
CA ASN A 47 -54.83 -35.79 3.02
C ASN A 47 -55.84 -36.86 2.50
N SER A 48 -56.02 -37.02 1.18
CA SER A 48 -57.07 -37.88 0.63
C SER A 48 -56.69 -38.78 -0.56
N SER A 49 -55.41 -38.84 -0.97
CA SER A 49 -54.99 -39.70 -2.09
C SER A 49 -53.73 -40.52 -1.79
N SER A 50 -53.89 -41.82 -1.61
CA SER A 50 -52.82 -42.79 -1.33
C SER A 50 -52.11 -43.28 -2.60
N SER A 51 -51.59 -42.37 -3.44
CA SER A 51 -50.80 -42.75 -4.62
C SER A 51 -49.76 -41.69 -5.02
N GLY A 52 -48.47 -42.02 -4.88
CA GLY A 52 -47.35 -41.07 -5.01
C GLY A 52 -47.18 -40.40 -6.39
N ARG A 53 -47.80 -40.94 -7.45
CA ARG A 53 -47.76 -40.30 -8.78
C ARG A 53 -48.58 -39.00 -8.86
N ASN A 54 -49.68 -38.87 -8.11
CA ASN A 54 -50.47 -37.64 -8.10
C ASN A 54 -49.73 -36.51 -7.35
N SER A 55 -48.96 -36.85 -6.31
CA SER A 55 -48.19 -35.90 -5.51
C SER A 55 -47.13 -35.15 -6.33
N ILE A 56 -46.47 -35.82 -7.28
CA ILE A 56 -45.45 -35.22 -8.16
C ILE A 56 -46.07 -34.20 -9.12
N VAL A 57 -47.17 -34.59 -9.80
CA VAL A 57 -47.90 -33.70 -10.74
C VAL A 57 -48.42 -32.45 -10.02
N VAL A 58 -48.88 -32.59 -8.77
CA VAL A 58 -49.34 -31.46 -7.95
C VAL A 58 -48.20 -30.51 -7.58
N VAL A 59 -46.99 -31.01 -7.28
CA VAL A 59 -45.81 -30.16 -7.03
C VAL A 59 -45.36 -29.41 -8.29
N GLU A 60 -45.36 -30.07 -9.45
CA GLU A 60 -45.06 -29.41 -10.73
C GLU A 60 -46.07 -28.30 -11.06
N VAL A 61 -47.37 -28.53 -10.84
CA VAL A 61 -48.42 -27.52 -11.05
C VAL A 61 -48.24 -26.32 -10.11
N VAL A 62 -47.88 -26.52 -8.83
CA VAL A 62 -47.60 -25.42 -7.90
C VAL A 62 -46.39 -24.60 -8.36
N ILE A 63 -45.31 -25.25 -8.79
CA ILE A 63 -44.11 -24.56 -9.29
C ILE A 63 -44.46 -23.73 -10.53
N VAL A 64 -45.23 -24.29 -11.48
CA VAL A 64 -45.67 -23.56 -12.69
C VAL A 64 -46.54 -22.35 -12.34
N VAL A 65 -47.50 -22.50 -11.40
CA VAL A 65 -48.37 -21.38 -10.98
C VAL A 65 -47.57 -20.27 -10.29
N VAL A 66 -46.60 -20.60 -9.44
CA VAL A 66 -45.72 -19.62 -8.78
C VAL A 66 -44.83 -18.90 -9.80
N VAL A 67 -44.24 -19.63 -10.75
CA VAL A 67 -43.41 -19.03 -11.82
C VAL A 67 -44.24 -18.10 -12.70
N VAL A 68 -45.45 -18.50 -13.11
CA VAL A 68 -46.36 -17.65 -13.90
C VAL A 68 -46.76 -16.39 -13.12
N ALA A 69 -47.05 -16.50 -11.81
CA ALA A 69 -47.35 -15.34 -10.97
C ALA A 69 -46.17 -14.36 -10.88
N VAL A 70 -44.94 -14.85 -10.70
CA VAL A 70 -43.72 -14.02 -10.69
C VAL A 70 -43.51 -13.33 -12.05
N VAL A 71 -43.70 -14.04 -13.16
CA VAL A 71 -43.58 -13.47 -14.52
C VAL A 71 -44.62 -12.37 -14.75
N ILE A 72 -45.86 -12.54 -14.28
CA ILE A 72 -46.92 -11.52 -14.37
C ILE A 72 -46.56 -10.29 -13.52
N VAL A 73 -46.07 -10.46 -12.30
CA VAL A 73 -45.63 -9.34 -11.44
C VAL A 73 -44.48 -8.57 -12.11
N VAL A 74 -43.46 -9.26 -12.62
CA VAL A 74 -42.34 -8.63 -13.35
C VAL A 74 -42.84 -7.90 -14.61
N ALA A 75 -43.74 -8.49 -15.39
CA ALA A 75 -44.31 -7.85 -16.57
C ALA A 75 -45.11 -6.57 -16.23
N VAL A 76 -45.93 -6.60 -15.18
CA VAL A 76 -46.68 -5.41 -14.72
C VAL A 76 -45.74 -4.32 -14.22
N VAL A 77 -44.69 -4.67 -13.46
CA VAL A 77 -43.67 -3.72 -13.00
C VAL A 77 -42.92 -3.08 -14.18
N VAL A 78 -42.55 -3.86 -15.20
CA VAL A 78 -41.92 -3.35 -16.43
C VAL A 78 -42.86 -2.41 -17.19
N VAL A 79 -44.14 -2.76 -17.35
CA VAL A 79 -45.12 -1.90 -18.02
C VAL A 79 -45.33 -0.58 -17.26
N VAL A 80 -45.38 -0.61 -15.92
CA VAL A 80 -45.51 0.59 -15.08
C VAL A 80 -44.29 1.50 -15.20
N VAL A 81 -43.08 0.95 -15.29
CA VAL A 81 -41.82 1.71 -15.48
C VAL A 81 -41.72 2.36 -16.89
N VAL A 82 -42.44 1.83 -17.89
CA VAL A 82 -42.41 2.32 -19.28
C VAL A 82 -43.39 3.49 -19.54
N VAL A 83 -44.31 3.81 -18.61
CA VAL A 83 -45.27 4.93 -18.80
C VAL A 83 -44.58 6.28 -18.67
N VAL A 84 -44.46 6.99 -19.81
CA VAL A 84 -43.77 8.28 -19.96
C VAL A 84 -44.47 9.41 -19.20
N VAL A 85 -43.72 10.15 -18.37
CA VAL A 85 -44.20 11.38 -17.71
C VAL A 85 -43.86 12.60 -18.58
N VAL A 86 -44.89 13.25 -19.14
CA VAL A 86 -44.76 14.53 -19.84
C VAL A 86 -45.12 15.66 -18.87
N VAL A 87 -44.21 16.61 -18.65
CA VAL A 87 -44.46 17.76 -17.77
C VAL A 87 -44.49 19.04 -18.62
N VAL A 88 -45.63 19.73 -18.61
CA VAL A 88 -45.81 21.03 -19.27
C VAL A 88 -45.85 22.12 -18.20
N VAL A 89 -44.95 23.10 -18.30
CA VAL A 89 -44.85 24.22 -17.36
C VAL A 89 -45.15 25.52 -18.12
N VAL A 90 -46.16 26.27 -17.66
CA VAL A 90 -46.52 27.57 -18.22
C VAL A 90 -46.13 28.66 -17.24
N VAL A 91 -45.33 29.63 -17.70
CA VAL A 91 -44.85 30.77 -16.92
C VAL A 91 -45.31 32.06 -17.60
N VAL A 92 -46.12 32.86 -16.91
CA VAL A 92 -46.57 34.18 -17.39
C VAL A 92 -45.85 35.26 -16.60
N VAL A 93 -45.23 36.20 -17.30
CA VAL A 93 -44.55 37.37 -16.73
C VAL A 93 -45.19 38.63 -17.31
N VAL A 94 -45.72 39.49 -16.45
CA VAL A 94 -46.32 40.78 -16.85
C VAL A 94 -45.41 41.90 -16.36
N VAL A 95 -44.98 42.77 -17.28
CA VAL A 95 -44.14 43.93 -17.02
C VAL A 95 -44.92 45.18 -17.40
N VAL A 96 -45.19 46.06 -16.44
CA VAL A 96 -45.86 47.35 -16.68
C VAL A 96 -44.83 48.46 -16.59
N VAL A 97 -44.71 49.26 -17.64
CA VAL A 97 -43.82 50.42 -17.74
C VAL A 97 -44.68 51.66 -17.91
N VAL A 98 -44.63 52.58 -16.95
CA VAL A 98 -45.33 53.87 -17.02
C VAL A 98 -44.32 54.96 -17.34
N VAL A 99 -44.55 55.69 -18.44
CA VAL A 99 -43.74 56.82 -18.89
C VAL A 99 -44.59 58.09 -18.85
N VAL A 100 -44.19 59.05 -18.02
CA VAL A 100 -44.85 60.35 -17.92
C VAL A 100 -44.04 61.38 -18.69
N VAL A 101 -44.67 62.03 -19.67
CA VAL A 101 -44.06 63.08 -20.50
C VAL A 101 -44.84 64.38 -20.28
N VAL A 102 -44.19 65.37 -19.67
CA VAL A 102 -44.73 66.73 -19.53
C VAL A 102 -44.39 67.48 -20.82
N VAL A 103 -45.41 67.84 -21.60
CA VAL A 103 -45.23 68.44 -22.94
C VAL A 103 -45.17 69.97 -22.86
N SER A 104 -45.87 70.55 -21.88
CA SER A 104 -45.78 71.96 -21.51
C SER A 104 -46.21 72.12 -20.05
N SER A 105 -46.09 73.33 -19.48
CA SER A 105 -46.43 73.63 -18.08
C SER A 105 -47.84 73.20 -17.64
N ASN A 106 -48.77 73.02 -18.59
CA ASN A 106 -50.19 72.74 -18.34
C ASN A 106 -50.72 71.45 -19.00
N ILE A 107 -49.87 70.65 -19.67
CA ILE A 107 -50.28 69.37 -20.29
C ILE A 107 -49.29 68.26 -19.95
N VAL A 108 -49.81 67.20 -19.31
CA VAL A 108 -49.08 65.98 -18.94
C VAL A 108 -49.66 64.78 -19.69
N ILE A 109 -48.83 64.08 -20.45
CA ILE A 109 -49.19 62.84 -21.12
C ILE A 109 -48.59 61.67 -20.34
N VAL A 110 -49.44 60.77 -19.84
CA VAL A 110 -49.04 59.53 -19.16
C VAL A 110 -49.24 58.37 -20.13
N VAL A 111 -48.15 57.80 -20.62
CA VAL A 111 -48.16 56.59 -21.45
C VAL A 111 -47.90 55.37 -20.56
N VAL A 112 -48.89 54.51 -20.42
CA VAL A 112 -48.77 53.22 -19.73
C VAL A 112 -48.58 52.12 -20.78
N VAL A 113 -47.43 51.48 -20.80
CA VAL A 113 -47.12 50.32 -21.64
C VAL A 113 -47.16 49.06 -20.78
N VAL A 114 -48.11 48.17 -21.05
CA VAL A 114 -48.22 46.84 -20.44
C VAL A 114 -47.64 45.81 -21.41
N VAL A 115 -46.56 45.14 -21.03
CA VAL A 115 -45.98 44.02 -21.79
C VAL A 115 -46.30 42.71 -21.06
N ILE A 116 -47.04 41.83 -21.71
CA ILE A 116 -47.35 40.49 -21.21
C ILE A 116 -46.47 39.51 -22.00
N VAL A 117 -45.63 38.75 -21.29
CA VAL A 117 -44.80 37.67 -21.85
C VAL A 117 -45.32 36.34 -21.32
N VAL A 118 -45.81 35.49 -22.21
CA VAL A 118 -46.22 34.11 -21.91
C VAL A 118 -45.15 33.16 -22.41
N VAL A 119 -44.56 32.37 -21.52
CA VAL A 119 -43.59 31.33 -21.85
C VAL A 119 -44.20 29.97 -21.56
N VAL A 120 -44.37 29.14 -22.59
CA VAL A 120 -44.81 27.75 -22.45
C VAL A 120 -43.60 26.85 -22.68
N VAL A 121 -43.25 26.02 -21.70
CA VAL A 121 -42.15 25.06 -21.80
C VAL A 121 -42.72 23.65 -21.67
N ALA A 122 -42.58 22.85 -22.72
CA ALA A 122 -42.88 21.42 -22.69
C ALA A 122 -41.57 20.64 -22.49
N ILE A 123 -41.52 19.79 -21.46
CA ILE A 123 -40.39 18.91 -21.18
C ILE A 123 -40.85 17.46 -21.35
N VAL A 124 -40.28 16.78 -22.33
CA VAL A 124 -40.49 15.35 -22.56
C VAL A 124 -39.25 14.60 -22.08
N VAL A 125 -39.42 13.76 -21.06
CA VAL A 125 -38.34 12.91 -20.52
C VAL A 125 -38.51 11.51 -21.10
N VAL A 126 -37.70 11.17 -22.09
CA VAL A 126 -37.62 9.81 -22.65
C VAL A 126 -36.42 9.09 -22.02
N ILE A 127 -36.62 7.82 -21.66
CA ILE A 127 -35.68 7.02 -20.89
C ILE A 127 -34.35 6.84 -21.65
N VAL A 128 -33.24 7.09 -20.93
CA VAL A 128 -31.83 7.06 -21.38
C VAL A 128 -31.41 8.24 -22.30
N VAL A 129 -30.78 9.23 -21.65
CA VAL A 129 -29.76 10.17 -22.16
C VAL A 129 -30.18 11.45 -22.92
N VAL A 130 -31.42 11.59 -23.44
CA VAL A 130 -31.81 12.86 -24.13
C VAL A 130 -33.07 13.50 -23.56
N VAL A 131 -32.91 14.62 -22.85
CA VAL A 131 -34.00 15.55 -22.50
C VAL A 131 -34.11 16.62 -23.59
N VAL A 132 -35.25 16.68 -24.28
CA VAL A 132 -35.57 17.77 -25.22
C VAL A 132 -36.59 18.68 -24.57
N ALA A 133 -36.16 19.91 -24.24
CA ALA A 133 -37.04 20.97 -23.78
C ALA A 133 -37.31 21.95 -24.93
N ALA A 134 -38.59 22.15 -25.26
CA ALA A 134 -39.01 23.15 -26.23
C ALA A 134 -39.76 24.28 -25.52
N ALA A 135 -39.24 25.52 -25.66
CA ALA A 135 -39.87 26.71 -25.12
C ALA A 135 -40.46 27.56 -26.25
N VAL A 136 -41.75 27.85 -26.15
CA VAL A 136 -42.46 28.79 -27.03
C VAL A 136 -42.73 30.06 -26.21
N VAL A 137 -42.12 31.17 -26.64
CA VAL A 137 -42.33 32.49 -26.04
C VAL A 137 -43.29 33.27 -26.92
N VAL A 138 -44.40 33.74 -26.33
CA VAL A 138 -45.37 34.64 -26.95
C VAL A 138 -45.35 35.97 -26.19
N VAL A 139 -44.91 37.03 -26.86
CA VAL A 139 -44.98 38.40 -26.32
C VAL A 139 -46.21 39.11 -26.86
N VAL A 140 -46.97 39.77 -25.97
CA VAL A 140 -48.11 40.63 -26.26
C VAL A 140 -47.87 41.98 -25.61
N VAL A 141 -47.68 43.02 -26.42
CA VAL A 141 -47.61 44.41 -25.94
C VAL A 141 -48.99 45.06 -26.01
N VAL A 142 -49.32 45.89 -25.02
CA VAL A 142 -50.53 46.72 -24.95
C VAL A 142 -50.09 48.12 -24.51
N VAL A 143 -50.39 49.14 -25.31
CA VAL A 143 -50.10 50.55 -24.97
C VAL A 143 -51.41 51.25 -24.60
N VAL A 144 -51.35 52.15 -23.63
CA VAL A 144 -52.47 52.98 -23.16
C VAL A 144 -51.95 54.40 -22.99
N VAL A 145 -52.58 55.39 -23.62
CA VAL A 145 -52.17 56.79 -23.51
C VAL A 145 -53.24 57.59 -22.76
N VAL A 146 -52.85 58.27 -21.70
CA VAL A 146 -53.73 59.14 -20.91
C VAL A 146 -53.24 60.57 -21.06
N VAL A 147 -54.09 61.47 -21.54
CA VAL A 147 -53.74 62.89 -21.69
C VAL A 147 -54.48 63.68 -20.61
N VAL A 148 -53.72 64.38 -19.78
CA VAL A 148 -54.24 65.23 -18.70
C VAL A 148 -53.87 66.68 -19.03
N ASP A 149 -54.87 67.46 -19.43
CA ASP A 149 -54.77 68.91 -19.59
C ASP A 149 -55.28 69.56 -18.29
N SER A 150 -54.47 70.43 -17.69
CA SER A 150 -54.79 71.13 -16.45
C SER A 150 -55.19 72.60 -16.67
N SER A 151 -55.38 73.02 -17.91
CA SER A 151 -55.72 74.42 -18.27
C SER A 151 -57.22 74.72 -18.33
N SER A 152 -58.10 73.71 -18.32
CA SER A 152 -59.55 73.90 -18.25
C SER A 152 -60.07 73.89 -16.80
N SER A 153 -60.80 74.94 -16.40
CA SER A 153 -61.46 75.09 -15.10
C SER A 153 -62.67 74.16 -14.87
N SER A 154 -62.85 73.16 -15.75
CA SER A 154 -63.78 72.04 -15.62
C SER A 154 -62.98 70.73 -15.71
N SER A 155 -62.94 69.97 -14.62
CA SER A 155 -62.07 68.79 -14.48
C SER A 155 -62.55 67.62 -15.35
N SER A 156 -62.00 67.49 -16.55
CA SER A 156 -62.34 66.45 -17.53
C SER A 156 -61.08 65.81 -18.12
N ILE A 157 -60.71 64.63 -17.62
CA ILE A 157 -59.54 63.86 -18.08
C ILE A 157 -59.90 63.11 -19.37
N VAL A 158 -59.09 63.27 -20.43
CA VAL A 158 -59.32 62.59 -21.72
C VAL A 158 -58.38 61.38 -21.86
N VAL A 159 -58.92 60.19 -21.63
CA VAL A 159 -58.20 58.91 -21.78
C VAL A 159 -58.28 58.42 -23.23
N VAL A 160 -57.14 58.18 -23.88
CA VAL A 160 -57.08 57.71 -25.29
C VAL A 160 -56.32 56.38 -25.36
N VAL A 161 -57.04 55.28 -25.16
CA VAL A 161 -56.46 53.93 -25.16
C VAL A 161 -56.10 53.50 -26.59
N VAL A 162 -54.81 53.35 -26.90
CA VAL A 162 -54.31 52.93 -28.23
C VAL A 162 -53.64 51.56 -28.14
N VAL A 163 -54.44 50.50 -28.19
CA VAL A 163 -53.95 49.11 -28.08
C VAL A 163 -53.21 48.68 -29.35
N VAL A 164 -51.88 48.60 -29.28
CA VAL A 164 -51.03 48.07 -30.37
C VAL A 164 -50.55 46.66 -30.02
N VAL A 165 -51.29 45.64 -30.47
CA VAL A 165 -50.89 44.23 -30.29
C VAL A 165 -49.80 43.85 -31.28
N VAL A 166 -48.57 43.72 -30.78
CA VAL A 166 -47.47 43.08 -31.53
C VAL A 166 -47.31 41.66 -31.01
N LEU A 167 -47.63 40.67 -31.84
CA LEU A 167 -47.45 39.25 -31.51
C LEU A 167 -46.07 38.78 -32.00
N ILE A 168 -45.14 38.53 -31.08
CA ILE A 168 -43.84 37.94 -31.41
C ILE A 168 -43.80 36.52 -30.84
N VAL A 169 -43.74 35.54 -31.73
CA VAL A 169 -43.55 34.12 -31.39
C VAL A 169 -42.09 33.77 -31.62
N VAL A 170 -41.35 33.47 -30.55
CA VAL A 170 -39.96 32.99 -30.65
C VAL A 170 -39.90 31.57 -30.10
N VAL A 171 -39.56 30.62 -30.96
CA VAL A 171 -39.21 29.25 -30.55
C VAL A 171 -37.74 29.25 -30.19
N VAL A 172 -37.41 29.10 -28.91
CA VAL A 172 -36.02 29.09 -28.44
C VAL A 172 -35.72 27.72 -27.82
N VAL A 173 -34.83 26.97 -28.46
CA VAL A 173 -34.27 25.74 -27.89
C VAL A 173 -33.18 26.14 -26.91
N VAL A 174 -33.58 26.49 -25.69
CA VAL A 174 -32.65 26.88 -24.61
C VAL A 174 -32.24 25.65 -23.81
N VAL A 175 -30.94 25.37 -23.76
CA VAL A 175 -30.38 24.42 -22.78
C VAL A 175 -30.32 25.11 -21.41
N VAL A 176 -31.41 25.05 -20.63
CA VAL A 176 -31.52 25.67 -19.30
C VAL A 176 -30.89 24.78 -18.23
N VAL A 177 -29.62 25.01 -17.90
CA VAL A 177 -28.80 24.07 -17.11
C VAL A 177 -29.03 24.12 -15.59
N VAL A 178 -29.68 25.14 -15.00
CA VAL A 178 -29.63 25.33 -13.53
C VAL A 178 -30.91 24.97 -12.78
N VAL A 179 -32.10 25.43 -13.20
CA VAL A 179 -33.36 25.13 -12.49
C VAL A 179 -33.91 23.75 -12.86
N VAL A 180 -33.73 23.33 -14.12
CA VAL A 180 -34.12 21.99 -14.59
C VAL A 180 -33.32 20.91 -13.85
N VAL A 181 -32.03 21.15 -13.54
CA VAL A 181 -31.18 20.17 -12.86
C VAL A 181 -31.68 19.85 -11.45
N VAL A 182 -32.22 20.80 -10.67
CA VAL A 182 -32.74 20.47 -9.33
C VAL A 182 -33.96 19.56 -9.42
N VAL A 183 -34.92 19.87 -10.29
CA VAL A 183 -36.12 19.03 -10.48
C VAL A 183 -35.76 17.67 -11.10
N VAL A 184 -34.86 17.64 -12.09
CA VAL A 184 -34.37 16.40 -12.70
C VAL A 184 -33.58 15.56 -11.70
N VAL A 185 -32.75 16.15 -10.83
CA VAL A 185 -32.05 15.40 -9.78
C VAL A 185 -33.04 14.81 -8.77
N VAL A 186 -34.07 15.55 -8.34
CA VAL A 186 -35.11 15.00 -7.45
C VAL A 186 -35.87 13.86 -8.13
N VAL A 187 -36.28 14.02 -9.40
CA VAL A 187 -36.97 12.96 -10.16
C VAL A 187 -36.05 11.75 -10.38
N VAL A 188 -34.79 11.94 -10.74
CA VAL A 188 -33.81 10.85 -10.91
C VAL A 188 -33.54 10.13 -9.59
N VAL A 189 -33.40 10.85 -8.47
CA VAL A 189 -33.23 10.22 -7.15
C VAL A 189 -34.46 9.41 -6.77
N VAL A 190 -35.68 9.93 -6.98
CA VAL A 190 -36.92 9.17 -6.73
C VAL A 190 -37.00 7.93 -7.62
N VAL A 191 -36.68 8.04 -8.92
CA VAL A 191 -36.65 6.89 -9.84
C VAL A 191 -35.60 5.86 -9.40
N VAL A 192 -34.39 6.27 -9.01
CA VAL A 192 -33.34 5.36 -8.52
C VAL A 192 -33.77 4.66 -7.24
N VAL A 193 -34.38 5.36 -6.28
CA VAL A 193 -34.91 4.76 -5.05
C VAL A 193 -36.02 3.75 -5.36
N VAL A 194 -36.95 4.06 -6.27
CA VAL A 194 -37.99 3.11 -6.71
C VAL A 194 -37.39 1.88 -7.39
N VAL A 195 -36.38 2.05 -8.25
CA VAL A 195 -35.68 0.93 -8.90
C VAL A 195 -34.96 0.05 -7.87
N LEU A 196 -34.27 0.64 -6.88
CA LEU A 196 -33.60 -0.14 -5.82
C LEU A 196 -34.61 -0.94 -4.99
N VAL A 197 -35.72 -0.33 -4.55
CA VAL A 197 -36.79 -1.03 -3.81
C VAL A 197 -37.40 -2.17 -4.65
N VAL A 198 -37.58 -1.97 -5.96
CA VAL A 198 -38.04 -3.03 -6.87
C VAL A 198 -37.02 -4.17 -7.00
N VAL A 199 -35.72 -3.86 -7.11
CA VAL A 199 -34.65 -4.86 -7.16
C VAL A 199 -34.61 -5.67 -5.87
N ASP A 200 -34.68 -5.02 -4.70
CA ASP A 200 -34.71 -5.69 -3.40
C ASP A 200 -35.95 -6.60 -3.26
N LEU A 201 -37.13 -6.15 -3.70
CA LEU A 201 -38.33 -6.99 -3.73
C LEU A 201 -38.17 -8.21 -4.65
N VAL A 202 -37.55 -8.05 -5.83
CA VAL A 202 -37.28 -9.18 -6.75
C VAL A 202 -36.31 -10.17 -6.13
N VAL A 203 -35.27 -9.70 -5.43
CA VAL A 203 -34.33 -10.56 -4.70
C VAL A 203 -35.04 -11.32 -3.57
N ILE A 204 -35.87 -10.64 -2.77
CA ILE A 204 -36.65 -11.27 -1.68
C ILE A 204 -37.59 -12.34 -2.25
N VAL A 205 -38.31 -12.05 -3.33
CA VAL A 205 -39.18 -13.04 -3.99
C VAL A 205 -38.38 -14.23 -4.54
N ALA A 206 -37.21 -13.99 -5.13
CA ALA A 206 -36.33 -15.06 -5.62
C ALA A 206 -35.82 -15.96 -4.49
N VAL A 207 -35.45 -15.39 -3.33
CA VAL A 207 -35.04 -16.14 -2.14
C VAL A 207 -36.20 -17.01 -1.61
N VAL A 208 -37.40 -16.44 -1.47
CA VAL A 208 -38.59 -17.20 -1.03
C VAL A 208 -38.94 -18.33 -2.00
N VAL A 209 -38.82 -18.11 -3.31
CA VAL A 209 -39.03 -19.17 -4.32
C VAL A 209 -37.97 -20.27 -4.20
N LEU A 210 -36.71 -19.93 -3.95
CA LEU A 210 -35.63 -20.91 -3.73
C LEU A 210 -35.88 -21.76 -2.47
N GLU A 211 -36.27 -21.14 -1.35
CA GLU A 211 -36.62 -21.87 -0.12
C GLU A 211 -37.81 -22.83 -0.34
N VAL A 212 -38.87 -22.39 -1.03
CA VAL A 212 -40.03 -23.24 -1.36
C VAL A 212 -39.63 -24.42 -2.26
N VAL A 213 -38.71 -24.23 -3.21
CA VAL A 213 -38.18 -25.30 -4.07
C VAL A 213 -37.27 -26.26 -3.30
N GLU A 214 -36.48 -25.79 -2.34
CA GLU A 214 -35.69 -26.68 -1.46
C GLU A 214 -36.58 -27.50 -0.51
N VAL A 215 -37.61 -26.89 0.07
CA VAL A 215 -38.60 -27.62 0.90
C VAL A 215 -39.33 -28.67 0.07
N ALA A 216 -39.74 -28.34 -1.17
CA ALA A 216 -40.35 -29.31 -2.08
C ALA A 216 -39.38 -30.47 -2.43
N ARG A 217 -38.09 -30.19 -2.65
CA ARG A 217 -37.06 -31.24 -2.84
C ARG A 217 -36.87 -32.11 -1.61
N LEU A 218 -36.86 -31.54 -0.41
CA LEU A 218 -36.76 -32.28 0.85
C LEU A 218 -37.96 -33.22 1.06
N VAL A 219 -39.17 -32.76 0.73
CA VAL A 219 -40.38 -33.59 0.77
C VAL A 219 -40.32 -34.71 -0.28
N ILE A 220 -39.84 -34.44 -1.50
CA ILE A 220 -39.65 -35.48 -2.53
C ILE A 220 -38.61 -36.52 -2.08
N ILE A 221 -37.48 -36.09 -1.48
CA ILE A 221 -36.45 -37.02 -0.98
C ILE A 221 -36.99 -37.88 0.17
N LEU A 222 -37.81 -37.31 1.07
CA LEU A 222 -38.45 -38.06 2.16
C LEU A 222 -39.49 -39.07 1.65
N ILE A 223 -40.26 -38.73 0.61
CA ILE A 223 -41.23 -39.65 -0.01
C ILE A 223 -40.53 -40.78 -0.75
N VAL A 224 -39.42 -40.50 -1.45
CA VAL A 224 -38.65 -41.52 -2.20
C VAL A 224 -37.88 -42.48 -1.28
N HIS A 225 -37.63 -42.11 -0.02
CA HIS A 225 -36.90 -42.97 0.92
C HIS A 225 -37.79 -43.94 1.73
N ASP A 226 -39.11 -43.87 1.58
CA ASP A 226 -40.10 -44.73 2.27
C ASP A 226 -40.57 -45.91 1.40
N ASP A 227 -40.22 -45.92 0.10
CA ASP A 227 -40.60 -46.95 -0.90
C ASP A 227 -39.50 -48.03 -1.13
N ASP A 228 -38.28 -47.86 -0.59
CA ASP A 228 -37.08 -48.68 -0.94
C ASP A 228 -36.60 -49.66 0.16
N ASP A 229 -37.20 -49.65 1.35
CA ASP A 229 -36.79 -50.50 2.50
C ASP A 229 -37.85 -51.61 2.79
N ASP A 230 -37.89 -52.63 1.92
CA ASP A 230 -38.48 -53.94 2.28
C ASP A 230 -37.52 -55.09 1.93
N ASP A 231 -37.50 -56.10 2.81
CA ASP A 231 -36.81 -57.39 2.76
C ASP A 231 -35.27 -57.50 3.05
N SER A 232 -34.97 -57.70 4.34
CA SER A 232 -34.09 -58.76 4.89
C SER A 232 -32.55 -58.58 5.08
N GLY A 233 -32.16 -58.44 6.36
CA GLY A 233 -31.36 -59.50 7.01
C GLY A 233 -29.88 -59.27 7.40
N SER A 234 -29.60 -58.63 8.55
CA SER A 234 -28.70 -59.16 9.61
C SER A 234 -28.51 -58.22 10.83
N VAL A 235 -28.05 -58.78 11.96
CA VAL A 235 -28.23 -58.30 13.35
C VAL A 235 -26.95 -58.67 14.14
N HIS A 236 -26.34 -57.93 15.08
CA HIS A 236 -26.60 -56.72 15.90
C HIS A 236 -25.22 -56.11 16.36
N PRO A 237 -25.08 -55.14 17.29
CA PRO A 237 -26.02 -54.13 17.84
C PRO A 237 -25.48 -52.66 17.79
N LEU A 238 -26.39 -51.68 17.90
CA LEU A 238 -26.06 -50.25 17.96
C LEU A 238 -25.96 -49.74 19.42
N GLN A 239 -24.75 -49.52 19.92
CA GLN A 239 -24.49 -48.75 21.17
C GLN A 239 -23.21 -47.90 21.10
N ASP A 240 -23.09 -46.99 20.12
CA ASP A 240 -22.08 -45.90 20.21
C ASP A 240 -22.36 -44.65 19.34
N LYS A 241 -23.63 -44.33 19.04
CA LYS A 241 -24.01 -43.19 18.17
C LYS A 241 -24.78 -42.05 18.85
N ALA A 242 -24.84 -42.03 20.19
CA ALA A 242 -25.64 -41.08 20.97
C ALA A 242 -24.90 -39.79 21.41
N LEU A 243 -23.65 -39.58 21.00
CA LEU A 243 -22.79 -38.47 21.48
C LEU A 243 -22.31 -37.50 20.37
N ARG A 244 -23.03 -37.40 19.25
CA ARG A 244 -22.73 -36.45 18.14
C ARG A 244 -23.93 -35.63 17.66
N THR A 245 -24.90 -35.33 18.52
CA THR A 245 -26.09 -34.52 18.17
C THR A 245 -26.42 -33.47 19.23
N THR A 246 -25.48 -32.55 19.48
CA THR A 246 -25.72 -31.22 20.11
C THR A 246 -24.68 -30.21 19.64
N SER A 247 -24.35 -30.24 18.34
CA SER A 247 -23.72 -29.11 17.65
C SER A 247 -24.76 -28.57 16.67
N PRO A 248 -25.02 -27.25 16.61
CA PRO A 248 -25.94 -26.69 15.64
C PRO A 248 -25.46 -27.08 14.23
N LEU A 249 -26.40 -27.39 13.33
CA LEU A 249 -26.07 -27.84 11.98
C LEU A 249 -25.12 -26.84 11.31
N PHE A 250 -23.87 -27.23 11.12
CA PHE A 250 -22.98 -26.57 10.18
C PHE A 250 -23.52 -26.86 8.77
N PHE A 251 -24.44 -26.01 8.30
CA PHE A 251 -24.77 -25.90 6.89
C PHE A 251 -23.51 -25.45 6.14
N VAL A 252 -22.72 -26.43 5.71
CA VAL A 252 -21.59 -26.18 4.82
C VAL A 252 -22.17 -25.82 3.46
N PHE A 253 -22.33 -24.52 3.21
CA PHE A 253 -22.34 -23.99 1.86
C PHE A 253 -21.04 -24.42 1.17
N ARG A 254 -21.07 -25.56 0.49
CA ARG A 254 -20.05 -25.89 -0.50
C ARG A 254 -20.22 -24.90 -1.64
N PHE A 255 -19.41 -23.84 -1.61
CA PHE A 255 -19.21 -23.00 -2.78
C PHE A 255 -18.80 -23.90 -3.96
N SER A 256 -19.70 -24.04 -4.94
CA SER A 256 -19.46 -24.72 -6.21
C SER A 256 -18.55 -23.87 -7.12
N GLY A 257 -17.37 -23.55 -6.61
CA GLY A 257 -16.34 -22.77 -7.30
C GLY A 257 -15.31 -23.67 -8.03
N PRO A 258 -14.39 -23.05 -8.77
CA PRO A 258 -13.27 -23.78 -9.37
C PRO A 258 -12.45 -24.50 -8.29
N ARG A 259 -11.88 -25.66 -8.64
CA ARG A 259 -10.94 -26.37 -7.76
C ARG A 259 -9.70 -25.50 -7.52
N SER A 260 -9.07 -25.66 -6.36
CA SER A 260 -7.78 -25.02 -6.08
C SER A 260 -6.79 -25.31 -7.21
N PRO A 261 -6.11 -24.31 -7.81
CA PRO A 261 -5.11 -24.54 -8.85
C PRO A 261 -3.93 -25.36 -8.33
N PHE A 262 -3.66 -25.32 -7.02
CA PHE A 262 -2.64 -26.16 -6.37
C PHE A 262 -2.99 -27.65 -6.30
N ASN A 263 -4.20 -28.04 -6.73
CA ASN A 263 -4.61 -29.44 -6.90
C ASN A 263 -4.67 -29.87 -8.38
N ASP A 264 -4.31 -28.99 -9.31
CA ASP A 264 -4.21 -29.30 -10.74
C ASP A 264 -2.88 -30.03 -11.02
N PRO A 265 -2.88 -31.24 -11.61
CA PRO A 265 -1.66 -31.99 -11.91
C PRO A 265 -0.64 -31.23 -12.76
N GLU A 266 -1.07 -30.38 -13.70
CA GLU A 266 -0.16 -29.60 -14.56
C GLU A 266 0.51 -28.47 -13.78
N VAL A 267 -0.22 -27.84 -12.86
CA VAL A 267 0.31 -26.79 -11.97
C VAL A 267 1.25 -27.39 -10.93
N VAL A 268 0.89 -28.54 -10.34
CA VAL A 268 1.77 -29.26 -9.40
C VAL A 268 3.08 -29.65 -10.07
N LYS A 269 3.02 -30.23 -11.28
CA LYS A 269 4.22 -30.55 -12.06
C LYS A 269 5.07 -29.31 -12.34
N PHE A 270 4.45 -28.19 -12.75
CA PHE A 270 5.17 -26.93 -12.98
C PHE A 270 5.87 -26.41 -11.71
N LEU A 271 5.22 -26.52 -10.54
CA LEU A 271 5.81 -26.15 -9.26
C LEU A 271 7.01 -27.05 -8.90
N ASP A 272 6.93 -28.36 -9.12
CA ASP A 272 8.02 -29.31 -8.88
C ASP A 272 9.21 -29.04 -9.81
N ASP A 273 8.96 -28.90 -11.12
CA ASP A 273 9.99 -28.57 -12.13
C ASP A 273 10.67 -27.23 -11.81
N ALA A 274 9.88 -26.22 -11.41
CA ALA A 274 10.40 -24.91 -11.03
C ALA A 274 11.25 -24.97 -9.76
N PHE A 275 10.80 -25.71 -8.75
CA PHE A 275 11.53 -25.88 -7.49
C PHE A 275 12.85 -26.61 -7.70
N GLU A 276 12.88 -27.68 -8.51
CA GLU A 276 14.11 -28.41 -8.82
C GLU A 276 15.09 -27.57 -9.63
N MET A 277 14.60 -26.76 -10.59
CA MET A 277 15.44 -25.81 -11.32
C MET A 277 16.04 -24.74 -10.40
N ILE A 278 15.25 -24.16 -9.48
CA ILE A 278 15.76 -23.21 -8.48
C ILE A 278 16.85 -23.87 -7.62
N LYS A 279 16.59 -25.08 -7.12
CA LYS A 279 17.52 -25.87 -6.30
C LYS A 279 18.83 -26.17 -7.04
N THR A 280 18.78 -26.59 -8.29
CA THR A 280 19.97 -27.00 -9.05
C THR A 280 20.71 -25.81 -9.69
N GLU A 281 20.02 -24.94 -10.43
CA GLU A 281 20.64 -23.83 -11.17
C GLU A 281 20.95 -22.61 -10.29
N SER A 282 20.06 -22.27 -9.36
CA SER A 282 20.22 -21.06 -8.52
C SER A 282 20.99 -21.35 -7.22
N LEU A 283 20.64 -22.41 -6.49
CA LEU A 283 21.27 -22.71 -5.20
C LEU A 283 22.59 -23.49 -5.36
N GLN A 284 22.57 -24.67 -5.98
CA GLN A 284 23.76 -25.51 -6.09
C GLN A 284 24.81 -24.88 -7.01
N LYS A 285 24.51 -24.75 -8.31
CA LYS A 285 25.45 -24.16 -9.28
C LYS A 285 25.79 -22.70 -8.96
N GLY A 286 24.82 -21.91 -8.51
CA GLY A 286 25.03 -20.51 -8.13
C GLY A 286 25.90 -20.29 -6.88
N THR A 287 26.18 -21.31 -6.07
CA THR A 287 27.11 -21.21 -4.93
C THR A 287 28.42 -21.98 -5.13
N ASP A 288 28.54 -22.74 -6.23
CA ASP A 288 29.74 -23.50 -6.58
C ASP A 288 30.78 -22.64 -7.33
N ARG A 289 32.01 -22.65 -6.81
CA ARG A 289 33.20 -21.94 -7.31
C ARG A 289 33.56 -22.24 -8.77
N ALA A 290 33.10 -23.37 -9.30
CA ALA A 290 33.30 -23.73 -10.71
C ALA A 290 32.47 -22.89 -11.69
N ASN A 291 31.44 -22.18 -11.22
CA ASN A 291 30.52 -21.40 -12.04
C ASN A 291 30.82 -19.89 -11.97
N PRO A 292 30.45 -19.10 -12.99
CA PRO A 292 30.64 -17.65 -12.96
C PRO A 292 29.69 -16.97 -11.96
N VAL A 293 30.21 -16.00 -11.20
CA VAL A 293 29.43 -15.06 -10.37
C VAL A 293 28.35 -14.35 -11.19
N VAL A 294 28.66 -14.02 -12.44
CA VAL A 294 27.73 -13.39 -13.37
C VAL A 294 28.16 -13.68 -14.81
N VAL A 295 27.19 -13.98 -15.67
CA VAL A 295 27.37 -13.97 -17.14
C VAL A 295 26.98 -12.58 -17.61
N PHE A 296 27.92 -11.64 -17.61
CA PHE A 296 27.61 -10.23 -17.88
C PHE A 296 27.18 -10.00 -19.34
N LYS A 297 26.10 -9.23 -19.50
CA LYS A 297 25.48 -8.84 -20.77
C LYS A 297 25.14 -7.36 -20.74
N GLN A 298 25.23 -6.68 -21.88
CA GLN A 298 24.83 -5.27 -21.96
C GLN A 298 23.28 -5.15 -21.89
N PRO A 299 22.70 -4.03 -21.40
CA PRO A 299 21.26 -3.95 -21.14
C PRO A 299 20.37 -4.29 -22.34
N GLN A 300 20.73 -3.82 -23.54
CA GLN A 300 20.00 -4.10 -24.78
C GLN A 300 20.10 -5.56 -25.19
N GLU A 301 21.31 -6.14 -25.13
CA GLU A 301 21.55 -7.55 -25.42
C GLU A 301 20.78 -8.45 -24.45
N LEU A 302 20.78 -8.11 -23.15
CA LEU A 302 20.07 -8.86 -22.12
C LEU A 302 18.54 -8.76 -22.28
N ALA A 303 18.00 -7.60 -22.65
CA ALA A 303 16.57 -7.44 -22.91
C ALA A 303 16.11 -8.35 -24.07
N THR A 304 16.88 -8.42 -25.16
CA THR A 304 16.61 -9.35 -26.26
C THR A 304 16.74 -10.83 -25.85
N LEU A 305 17.72 -11.17 -25.00
CA LEU A 305 17.90 -12.55 -24.52
C LEU A 305 16.76 -13.01 -23.59
N LEU A 306 16.27 -12.11 -22.72
CA LEU A 306 15.19 -12.37 -21.76
C LEU A 306 13.80 -12.40 -22.39
N ASP A 307 13.61 -11.80 -23.56
CA ASP A 307 12.32 -11.64 -24.24
C ASP A 307 11.29 -10.92 -23.33
N THR A 308 11.53 -9.63 -23.08
CA THR A 308 10.83 -8.86 -22.04
C THR A 308 9.41 -8.38 -22.41
N GLU A 309 8.83 -8.89 -23.50
CA GLU A 309 7.48 -8.53 -23.93
C GLU A 309 6.42 -9.31 -23.14
N ILE A 310 5.28 -8.67 -22.86
CA ILE A 310 4.12 -9.30 -22.23
C ILE A 310 3.00 -9.32 -23.27
N SER A 311 2.72 -10.50 -23.82
CA SER A 311 1.68 -10.72 -24.82
C SER A 311 0.27 -10.76 -24.22
N GLU A 312 -0.74 -10.55 -25.06
CA GLU A 312 -2.15 -10.81 -24.72
C GLU A 312 -2.42 -12.31 -24.51
N ALA A 313 -1.81 -13.16 -25.34
CA ALA A 313 -1.88 -14.61 -25.18
C ALA A 313 -1.09 -15.08 -23.94
N PRO A 314 -1.60 -16.07 -23.19
CA PRO A 314 -0.88 -16.64 -22.05
C PRO A 314 0.33 -17.45 -22.49
N ALA A 315 1.39 -17.42 -21.68
CA ALA A 315 2.55 -18.30 -21.85
C ALA A 315 2.26 -19.72 -21.33
N THR A 316 2.81 -20.72 -22.01
CA THR A 316 2.84 -22.11 -21.53
C THR A 316 3.81 -22.29 -20.36
N HIS A 317 3.63 -23.34 -19.55
CA HIS A 317 4.56 -23.68 -18.48
C HIS A 317 6.01 -23.84 -18.98
N ASP A 318 6.24 -24.46 -20.14
CA ASP A 318 7.58 -24.62 -20.72
C ASP A 318 8.24 -23.26 -21.08
N GLN A 319 7.46 -22.31 -21.61
CA GLN A 319 7.94 -20.95 -21.87
C GLN A 319 8.31 -20.22 -20.57
N LEU A 320 7.51 -20.40 -19.51
CA LEU A 320 7.80 -19.84 -18.18
C LEU A 320 9.06 -20.46 -17.54
N LEU A 321 9.25 -21.78 -17.69
CA LEU A 321 10.45 -22.48 -17.22
C LEU A 321 11.72 -22.02 -17.96
N GLU A 322 11.66 -21.85 -19.29
CA GLU A 322 12.80 -21.33 -20.06
C GLU A 322 13.07 -19.84 -19.74
N ALA A 323 12.04 -19.02 -19.53
CA ALA A 323 12.20 -17.64 -19.05
C ALA A 323 12.88 -17.61 -17.68
N MET A 324 12.45 -18.44 -16.72
CA MET A 324 13.07 -18.57 -15.41
C MET A 324 14.53 -19.04 -15.51
N LYS A 325 14.84 -20.01 -16.37
CA LYS A 325 16.20 -20.49 -16.61
C LYS A 325 17.11 -19.37 -17.13
N LYS A 326 16.65 -18.56 -18.08
CA LYS A 326 17.37 -17.36 -18.55
C LYS A 326 17.57 -16.33 -17.44
N VAL A 327 16.53 -16.05 -16.64
CA VAL A 327 16.62 -15.15 -15.47
C VAL A 327 17.67 -15.64 -14.49
N ILE A 328 17.70 -16.93 -14.15
CA ILE A 328 18.73 -17.52 -13.28
C ILE A 328 20.11 -17.39 -13.93
N GLN A 329 20.26 -17.77 -15.21
CA GLN A 329 21.53 -17.77 -15.94
C GLN A 329 22.21 -16.38 -15.91
N TYR A 330 21.49 -15.35 -16.33
CA TYR A 330 22.04 -13.98 -16.47
C TYR A 330 22.02 -13.16 -15.17
N SER A 331 21.34 -13.63 -14.12
CA SER A 331 21.40 -12.97 -12.80
C SER A 331 22.75 -13.15 -12.11
N VAL A 332 23.13 -12.15 -11.31
CA VAL A 332 24.28 -12.21 -10.41
C VAL A 332 24.01 -13.24 -9.31
N LYS A 333 24.96 -14.15 -9.10
CA LYS A 333 24.92 -15.18 -8.07
C LYS A 333 25.44 -14.60 -6.75
N SER A 334 24.59 -13.92 -5.98
CA SER A 334 24.98 -13.29 -4.70
C SER A 334 25.41 -14.28 -3.61
N GLY A 335 25.02 -15.54 -3.74
CA GLY A 335 25.47 -16.65 -2.88
C GLY A 335 26.88 -17.15 -3.19
N HIS A 336 27.47 -16.77 -4.33
CA HIS A 336 28.76 -17.29 -4.79
C HIS A 336 29.94 -16.79 -3.93
N PRO A 337 30.97 -17.62 -3.64
CA PRO A 337 32.16 -17.18 -2.89
C PRO A 337 32.88 -15.98 -3.53
N GLY A 338 32.93 -15.89 -4.86
CA GLY A 338 33.49 -14.74 -5.59
C GLY A 338 32.67 -13.44 -5.53
N PHE A 339 31.54 -13.40 -4.83
CA PHE A 339 30.70 -12.20 -4.70
C PHE A 339 31.04 -11.40 -3.43
N PHE A 340 31.72 -10.27 -3.61
CA PHE A 340 32.10 -9.32 -2.55
C PHE A 340 31.60 -7.89 -2.84
N ASN A 341 30.65 -7.74 -3.77
CA ASN A 341 30.33 -6.45 -4.37
C ASN A 341 29.47 -5.57 -3.46
N GLN A 342 28.74 -6.15 -2.53
CA GLN A 342 27.71 -5.47 -1.75
C GLN A 342 27.93 -5.70 -0.27
N LEU A 343 27.27 -4.88 0.55
CA LEU A 343 27.05 -5.14 1.97
C LEU A 343 25.97 -6.23 2.16
N TYR A 344 26.01 -7.29 1.34
CA TYR A 344 25.37 -8.59 1.51
C TYR A 344 26.09 -9.61 0.63
N ALA A 345 26.25 -10.85 1.09
CA ALA A 345 26.73 -11.98 0.28
C ALA A 345 26.40 -13.32 0.97
N GLY A 346 26.54 -14.42 0.23
CA GLY A 346 26.17 -15.75 0.72
C GLY A 346 24.65 -15.97 0.73
N LEU A 347 24.25 -17.18 1.13
CA LEU A 347 22.84 -17.58 1.17
C LEU A 347 22.65 -18.59 2.30
N ASP A 348 21.92 -18.24 3.35
CA ASP A 348 21.66 -19.18 4.46
C ASP A 348 20.48 -20.12 4.13
N PRO A 349 20.67 -21.44 4.15
CA PRO A 349 19.65 -22.40 3.72
C PRO A 349 18.42 -22.42 4.63
N TYR A 350 18.56 -22.12 5.93
CA TYR A 350 17.42 -22.10 6.85
C TYR A 350 16.59 -20.85 6.64
N SER A 351 17.24 -19.71 6.43
CA SER A 351 16.53 -18.48 6.03
C SER A 351 15.89 -18.60 4.65
N GLN A 352 16.48 -19.35 3.71
CA GLN A 352 15.89 -19.59 2.39
C GLN A 352 14.58 -20.39 2.49
N VAL A 353 14.55 -21.46 3.27
CA VAL A 353 13.32 -22.23 3.56
C VAL A 353 12.30 -21.37 4.30
N GLY A 354 12.74 -20.56 5.27
CA GLY A 354 11.87 -19.61 5.96
C GLY A 354 11.25 -18.56 5.03
N ALA A 355 11.98 -18.11 4.00
CA ALA A 355 11.47 -17.18 3.00
C ALA A 355 10.43 -17.84 2.09
N TRP A 356 10.68 -19.07 1.61
CA TRP A 356 9.70 -19.83 0.83
C TRP A 356 8.41 -20.08 1.62
N LEU A 357 8.52 -20.44 2.91
CA LEU A 357 7.35 -20.63 3.77
C LEU A 357 6.58 -19.33 4.02
N THR A 358 7.28 -18.19 4.20
CA THR A 358 6.62 -16.87 4.24
C THR A 358 5.83 -16.60 2.97
N THR A 359 6.41 -16.81 1.79
CA THR A 359 5.72 -16.58 0.51
C THR A 359 4.55 -17.54 0.29
N SER A 360 4.68 -18.80 0.71
CA SER A 360 3.59 -19.79 0.64
C SER A 360 2.42 -19.47 1.57
N LEU A 361 2.65 -18.80 2.70
CA LEU A 361 1.61 -18.38 3.64
C LEU A 361 1.01 -17.00 3.28
N ASN A 362 1.73 -16.19 2.49
CA ASN A 362 1.30 -14.92 1.89
C ASN A 362 0.51 -13.97 2.82
N CYS A 363 0.91 -13.91 4.10
CA CYS A 363 0.21 -13.17 5.13
C CYS A 363 0.79 -11.76 5.33
N ASN A 364 0.12 -10.95 6.16
CA ASN A 364 0.40 -9.53 6.31
C ASN A 364 0.41 -9.15 7.81
N ILE A 365 1.56 -8.68 8.34
CA ILE A 365 1.72 -8.43 9.77
C ILE A 365 1.23 -7.04 10.19
N HIS A 366 -0.10 -6.90 10.29
CA HIS A 366 -0.77 -5.76 10.96
C HIS A 366 -1.52 -6.20 12.22
N THR A 367 -2.29 -7.29 12.16
CA THR A 367 -3.06 -7.82 13.30
C THR A 367 -2.65 -9.25 13.66
N TYR A 368 -2.91 -9.66 14.90
CA TYR A 368 -2.69 -11.03 15.36
C TYR A 368 -3.63 -12.00 14.65
N GLU A 369 -4.88 -11.63 14.39
CA GLU A 369 -5.89 -12.45 13.71
C GLU A 369 -5.43 -13.03 12.36
N VAL A 370 -4.81 -12.22 11.50
CA VAL A 370 -4.40 -12.63 10.15
C VAL A 370 -2.98 -13.19 10.09
N SER A 371 -2.22 -13.12 11.18
CA SER A 371 -0.79 -13.49 11.21
C SER A 371 -0.30 -13.91 12.61
N PRO A 372 -1.02 -14.81 13.33
CA PRO A 372 -0.80 -15.01 14.76
C PRO A 372 0.59 -15.55 15.06
N ALA A 373 1.04 -16.56 14.30
CA ALA A 373 2.38 -17.12 14.42
C ALA A 373 3.46 -16.05 14.20
N PHE A 374 3.34 -15.23 13.15
CA PHE A 374 4.36 -14.22 12.82
C PHE A 374 4.42 -13.09 13.84
N VAL A 375 3.29 -12.64 14.38
CA VAL A 375 3.24 -11.65 15.48
C VAL A 375 3.96 -12.16 16.73
N ILE A 376 3.73 -13.42 17.12
CA ILE A 376 4.42 -14.03 18.29
C ILE A 376 5.92 -14.15 18.04
N LEU A 377 6.32 -14.61 16.85
CA LEU A 377 7.73 -14.69 16.46
C LEU A 377 8.40 -13.31 16.45
N GLU A 378 7.70 -12.28 15.97
CA GLU A 378 8.21 -10.91 15.90
C GLU A 378 8.43 -10.33 17.30
N ARG A 379 7.45 -10.43 18.20
CA ARG A 379 7.59 -10.02 19.61
C ARG A 379 8.77 -10.73 20.30
N TYR A 380 8.95 -12.03 20.06
CA TYR A 380 10.10 -12.78 20.61
C TYR A 380 11.44 -12.28 20.07
N ILE A 381 11.56 -12.09 18.75
CA ILE A 381 12.80 -11.60 18.13
C ILE A 381 13.12 -10.17 18.59
N PHE A 382 12.14 -9.26 18.66
CA PHE A 382 12.36 -7.91 19.15
C PHE A 382 12.78 -7.86 20.61
N LYS A 383 12.18 -8.69 21.49
CA LYS A 383 12.70 -8.84 22.86
C LYS A 383 14.16 -9.30 22.86
N LYS A 384 14.49 -10.36 22.12
CA LYS A 384 15.86 -10.88 22.08
C LYS A 384 16.88 -9.86 21.56
N MET A 385 16.47 -9.05 20.58
CA MET A 385 17.30 -7.95 20.08
C MET A 385 17.49 -6.84 21.11
N ALA A 386 16.43 -6.43 21.81
CA ALA A 386 16.51 -5.46 22.90
C ALA A 386 17.47 -5.92 24.01
N ASP A 387 17.36 -7.20 24.42
CA ASP A 387 18.23 -7.83 25.41
C ASP A 387 19.72 -7.80 24.97
N LEU A 388 20.01 -7.97 23.67
CA LEU A 388 21.38 -7.92 23.10
C LEU A 388 21.95 -6.50 23.01
N VAL A 389 21.11 -5.50 22.69
CA VAL A 389 21.50 -4.09 22.65
C VAL A 389 21.69 -3.53 24.06
N GLY A 390 20.97 -4.08 25.04
CA GLY A 390 20.92 -3.63 26.43
C GLY A 390 19.78 -2.64 26.71
N PHE A 391 18.67 -2.74 25.99
CA PHE A 391 17.48 -1.91 26.20
C PHE A 391 16.54 -2.54 27.23
N GLU A 392 16.24 -1.83 28.31
CA GLU A 392 15.28 -2.23 29.36
C GLU A 392 13.82 -2.16 28.86
N HIS A 393 13.52 -1.17 28.03
CA HIS A 393 12.18 -0.93 27.48
C HIS A 393 12.21 -0.89 25.95
N GLY A 394 12.88 -1.90 25.36
CA GLY A 394 12.92 -2.08 23.91
C GLY A 394 11.56 -2.42 23.30
N ASP A 395 11.17 -1.66 22.27
CA ASP A 395 10.06 -1.97 21.35
C ASP A 395 10.55 -1.75 19.89
N GLY A 396 9.84 -2.30 18.90
CA GLY A 396 10.26 -2.21 17.51
C GLY A 396 9.42 -3.00 16.51
N PHE A 397 9.79 -2.91 15.23
CA PHE A 397 9.16 -3.63 14.13
C PHE A 397 10.11 -3.75 12.92
N PHE A 398 9.83 -4.68 12.00
CA PHE A 398 10.59 -4.81 10.75
C PHE A 398 10.17 -3.73 9.74
N CYS A 399 11.16 -3.05 9.16
CA CYS A 399 11.04 -2.05 8.12
C CYS A 399 11.49 -2.60 6.75
N PRO A 400 11.04 -2.01 5.63
CA PRO A 400 11.51 -2.35 4.28
C PRO A 400 12.92 -1.78 4.00
N GLY A 401 13.92 -2.27 4.74
CA GLY A 401 15.34 -1.89 4.65
C GLY A 401 15.77 -0.77 5.61
N GLY A 402 17.06 -0.74 5.95
CA GLY A 402 17.61 0.17 6.98
C GLY A 402 17.43 1.65 6.66
N SER A 403 17.29 2.01 5.38
CA SER A 403 16.94 3.38 5.01
C SER A 403 15.58 3.82 5.59
N ALA A 404 14.59 2.93 5.65
CA ALA A 404 13.32 3.20 6.31
C ALA A 404 13.47 3.24 7.84
N SER A 405 14.29 2.35 8.43
CA SER A 405 14.59 2.38 9.87
C SER A 405 15.23 3.69 10.33
N ASN A 406 16.14 4.29 9.56
CA ASN A 406 16.71 5.60 9.87
C ASN A 406 15.69 6.75 9.71
N ILE A 407 14.73 6.63 8.76
CA ILE A 407 13.62 7.58 8.61
C ILE A 407 12.69 7.50 9.83
N PHE A 408 12.39 6.28 10.31
CA PHE A 408 11.67 6.11 11.57
C PHE A 408 12.44 6.68 12.77
N ALA A 409 13.76 6.54 12.83
CA ALA A 409 14.56 7.17 13.89
C ALA A 409 14.42 8.70 13.92
N LEU A 410 14.52 9.36 12.77
CA LEU A 410 14.29 10.81 12.62
C LEU A 410 12.84 11.19 12.96
N HIS A 411 11.86 10.40 12.53
CA HIS A 411 10.45 10.63 12.86
C HIS A 411 10.20 10.51 14.36
N MET A 412 10.71 9.46 15.01
CA MET A 412 10.54 9.24 16.45
C MET A 412 11.22 10.32 17.28
N ALA A 413 12.44 10.73 16.92
CA ALA A 413 13.13 11.85 17.57
C ALA A 413 12.30 13.14 17.52
N ARG A 414 11.76 13.46 16.33
CA ARG A 414 10.89 14.63 16.13
C ARG A 414 9.58 14.52 16.94
N PHE A 415 8.92 13.37 16.91
CA PHE A 415 7.67 13.16 17.65
C PHE A 415 7.88 13.19 19.17
N ASN A 416 8.98 12.63 19.67
CA ASN A 416 9.33 12.64 21.09
C ASN A 416 9.52 14.07 21.63
N ARG A 417 10.10 14.97 20.82
CA ARG A 417 10.31 16.38 21.22
C ARG A 417 9.11 17.29 20.93
N PHE A 418 8.38 17.03 19.85
CA PHE A 418 7.29 17.86 19.31
C PHE A 418 6.10 16.98 18.89
N PRO A 419 5.36 16.37 19.83
CA PRO A 419 4.28 15.42 19.50
C PRO A 419 3.14 16.04 18.70
N GLU A 420 2.92 17.35 18.82
CA GLU A 420 1.97 18.14 18.04
C GLU A 420 2.25 18.13 16.53
N VAL A 421 3.47 17.80 16.10
CA VAL A 421 3.85 17.64 14.68
C VAL A 421 2.95 16.64 13.95
N ARG A 422 2.42 15.63 14.67
CA ARG A 422 1.49 14.62 14.13
C ARG A 422 0.18 15.23 13.64
N LYS A 423 -0.23 16.38 14.21
CA LYS A 423 -1.48 17.09 13.84
C LYS A 423 -1.23 18.40 13.08
N LYS A 424 -0.21 19.16 13.46
CA LYS A 424 0.07 20.52 12.93
C LYS A 424 1.08 20.53 11.77
N GLY A 425 1.73 19.40 11.50
CA GLY A 425 2.89 19.35 10.61
C GLY A 425 4.07 20.15 11.18
N LEU A 426 5.01 20.54 10.31
CA LEU A 426 6.21 21.31 10.69
C LEU A 426 5.95 22.82 10.90
N TYR A 427 4.76 23.31 10.55
CA TYR A 427 4.47 24.75 10.61
C TYR A 427 4.44 25.25 12.06
N GLY A 428 5.23 26.28 12.34
CA GLY A 428 5.35 26.86 13.69
C GLY A 428 6.34 26.13 14.62
N LEU A 429 7.03 25.08 14.16
CA LEU A 429 8.17 24.53 14.88
C LEU A 429 9.42 25.41 14.71
N PRO A 430 10.34 25.43 15.69
CA PRO A 430 11.63 26.10 15.52
C PRO A 430 12.49 25.40 14.45
N PRO A 431 13.53 26.06 13.90
CA PRO A 431 14.39 25.47 12.89
C PRO A 431 15.23 24.32 13.50
N LEU A 432 14.75 23.09 13.28
CA LEU A 432 15.31 21.86 13.85
C LEU A 432 16.66 21.52 13.23
N ARG A 433 17.57 20.94 14.02
CA ARG A 433 18.90 20.53 13.57
C ARG A 433 19.26 19.10 13.91
N MET A 434 19.79 18.40 12.91
CA MET A 434 20.21 17.00 12.97
C MET A 434 21.72 16.91 12.68
N TYR A 435 22.43 15.99 13.31
CA TYR A 435 23.88 15.82 13.15
C TYR A 435 24.22 14.40 12.71
N THR A 436 25.17 14.26 11.78
CA THR A 436 25.69 12.95 11.36
C THR A 436 27.11 13.04 10.81
N SER A 437 27.84 11.92 10.82
CA SER A 437 29.22 11.83 10.32
C SER A 437 29.31 12.05 8.80
N ASP A 438 30.42 12.63 8.32
CA ASP A 438 30.80 12.68 6.90
C ASP A 438 31.00 11.29 6.25
N MET A 439 31.09 10.25 7.08
CA MET A 439 31.14 8.82 6.68
C MET A 439 29.79 8.09 6.84
N ALA A 440 28.73 8.77 7.29
CA ALA A 440 27.42 8.18 7.52
C ALA A 440 26.68 7.83 6.22
N HIS A 441 25.64 6.99 6.33
CA HIS A 441 24.87 6.58 5.17
C HIS A 441 23.89 7.68 4.69
N TYR A 442 23.79 7.85 3.37
CA TYR A 442 22.97 8.89 2.71
C TYR A 442 21.44 8.75 2.91
N SER A 443 20.97 7.70 3.59
CA SER A 443 19.57 7.54 4.00
C SER A 443 19.11 8.69 4.90
N LEU A 444 19.99 9.26 5.72
CA LEU A 444 19.66 10.37 6.60
C LEU A 444 19.33 11.64 5.80
N MET A 445 20.16 11.94 4.79
CA MET A 445 19.90 13.05 3.85
C MET A 445 18.58 12.86 3.09
N LYS A 446 18.29 11.62 2.64
CA LYS A 446 16.97 11.28 2.08
C LYS A 446 15.84 11.39 3.09
N GLY A 447 16.09 11.08 4.37
CA GLY A 447 15.09 11.10 5.43
C GLY A 447 14.70 12.51 5.86
N VAL A 448 15.66 13.43 5.99
CA VAL A 448 15.33 14.84 6.29
C VAL A 448 14.62 15.52 5.11
N LEU A 449 14.93 15.12 3.87
CA LEU A 449 14.16 15.50 2.69
C LEU A 449 12.72 14.94 2.75
N TYR A 450 12.57 13.63 2.95
CA TYR A 450 11.28 12.93 2.98
C TYR A 450 10.34 13.42 4.09
N LEU A 451 10.91 13.71 5.27
CA LEU A 451 10.16 14.19 6.44
C LEU A 451 9.84 15.70 6.39
N GLY A 452 10.27 16.41 5.34
CA GLY A 452 10.05 17.86 5.17
C GLY A 452 10.99 18.75 6.00
N LEU A 453 12.01 18.18 6.65
CA LEU A 453 12.96 18.90 7.51
C LEU A 453 13.99 19.73 6.73
N GLY A 454 14.23 19.39 5.46
CA GLY A 454 15.18 20.09 4.59
C GLY A 454 16.62 19.60 4.74
N THR A 455 17.37 19.61 3.63
CA THR A 455 18.76 19.12 3.57
C THR A 455 19.75 20.03 4.26
N ASP A 456 19.46 21.33 4.35
CA ASP A 456 20.32 22.33 4.97
C ASP A 456 20.29 22.24 6.51
N ASN A 457 19.41 21.40 7.06
CA ASN A 457 19.23 21.17 8.49
C ASN A 457 19.86 19.86 8.99
N ILE A 458 20.54 19.08 8.13
CA ILE A 458 21.42 18.00 8.58
C ILE A 458 22.89 18.41 8.45
N VAL A 459 23.51 18.67 9.60
CA VAL A 459 24.89 19.12 9.70
C VAL A 459 25.82 17.92 9.63
N THR A 460 26.82 18.05 8.76
CA THR A 460 27.89 17.06 8.61
C THR A 460 29.00 17.30 9.63
N ILE A 461 29.24 16.31 10.48
CA ILE A 461 30.32 16.27 11.46
C ILE A 461 31.53 15.58 10.83
N LYS A 462 32.73 16.12 11.05
CA LYS A 462 33.97 15.50 10.56
C LYS A 462 34.24 14.16 11.24
N SER A 463 34.87 13.25 10.51
CA SER A 463 35.50 12.05 11.10
C SER A 463 37.03 12.15 11.15
N ASP A 464 37.63 11.30 12.00
CA ASP A 464 39.08 11.07 12.08
C ASP A 464 39.64 10.37 10.82
N GLU A 465 40.90 9.93 10.89
CA GLU A 465 41.56 9.22 9.78
C GLU A 465 40.99 7.80 9.59
N GLN A 466 40.54 7.15 10.68
CA GLN A 466 39.89 5.84 10.65
C GLN A 466 38.43 5.91 10.16
N GLY A 467 37.83 7.09 10.13
CA GLY A 467 36.46 7.34 9.68
C GLY A 467 35.41 7.34 10.80
N ARG A 468 35.83 7.47 12.07
CA ARG A 468 34.94 7.64 13.24
C ARG A 468 34.62 9.12 13.49
N MET A 469 33.41 9.43 13.92
CA MET A 469 32.96 10.80 14.21
C MET A 469 33.83 11.49 15.27
N LEU A 470 34.27 12.72 14.98
CA LEU A 470 34.98 13.58 15.95
C LEU A 470 33.98 14.22 16.92
N VAL A 471 33.91 13.70 18.14
CA VAL A 471 33.04 14.21 19.22
C VAL A 471 33.25 15.70 19.51
N SER A 472 34.50 16.18 19.39
CA SER A 472 34.83 17.61 19.54
C SER A 472 34.26 18.50 18.41
N ASP A 473 34.13 17.97 17.19
CA ASP A 473 33.49 18.69 16.08
C ASP A 473 31.97 18.66 16.24
N LEU A 474 31.40 17.53 16.70
CA LEU A 474 29.98 17.42 17.08
C LEU A 474 29.57 18.47 18.12
N GLU A 475 30.26 18.50 19.27
CA GLU A 475 29.96 19.43 20.36
C GLU A 475 30.13 20.89 19.92
N LYS A 476 31.16 21.18 19.12
CA LYS A 476 31.37 22.50 18.53
C LYS A 476 30.21 22.91 17.63
N ARG A 477 29.75 22.05 16.71
CA ARG A 477 28.63 22.37 15.80
C ARG A 477 27.33 22.61 16.57
N ILE A 478 27.06 21.82 17.60
CA ILE A 478 25.88 22.03 18.45
C ILE A 478 25.89 23.42 19.11
N LYS A 479 27.04 23.88 19.62
CA LYS A 479 27.19 25.24 20.19
C LYS A 479 26.98 26.33 19.14
N GLU A 480 27.64 26.22 17.98
CA GLU A 480 27.49 27.17 16.86
C GLU A 480 26.04 27.27 16.36
N ASP A 481 25.30 26.16 16.31
CA ASP A 481 23.89 26.14 15.90
C ASP A 481 22.96 26.76 16.96
N LEU A 482 23.20 26.50 18.25
CA LEU A 482 22.45 27.12 19.35
C LEU A 482 22.62 28.65 19.35
N GLU A 483 23.84 29.14 19.14
CA GLU A 483 24.14 30.57 19.00
C GLU A 483 23.42 31.21 17.80
N GLN A 484 23.19 30.44 16.73
CA GLN A 484 22.43 30.87 15.54
C GLN A 484 20.90 30.71 15.70
N GLY A 485 20.41 30.26 16.85
CA GLY A 485 18.97 30.08 17.11
C GLY A 485 18.36 28.81 16.50
N TYR A 486 19.18 27.86 16.03
CA TYR A 486 18.71 26.54 15.67
C TYR A 486 18.36 25.70 16.91
N THR A 487 17.51 24.69 16.72
CA THR A 487 17.13 23.73 17.77
C THR A 487 17.73 22.36 17.47
N PRO A 488 18.90 22.04 18.03
CA PRO A 488 19.43 20.67 18.08
C PRO A 488 18.37 19.65 18.53
N LEU A 489 18.26 18.55 17.79
CA LEU A 489 17.24 17.51 18.02
C LEU A 489 17.82 16.10 18.07
N TYR A 490 18.76 15.77 17.18
CA TYR A 490 19.09 14.38 16.85
C TYR A 490 20.55 14.23 16.41
N VAL A 491 21.20 13.17 16.87
CA VAL A 491 22.52 12.74 16.43
C VAL A 491 22.42 11.30 15.92
N ASN A 492 22.91 11.07 14.71
CA ASN A 492 23.18 9.72 14.20
C ASN A 492 24.67 9.40 14.40
N ALA A 493 24.94 8.46 15.30
CA ALA A 493 26.20 7.70 15.29
C ALA A 493 26.10 6.56 14.26
N THR A 494 27.22 6.15 13.65
CA THR A 494 27.30 5.00 12.75
C THR A 494 28.23 3.94 13.32
N SER A 495 27.70 2.74 13.50
CA SER A 495 28.46 1.57 13.94
C SER A 495 28.69 0.67 12.73
N GLY A 496 29.89 0.75 12.16
CA GLY A 496 30.27 0.11 10.91
C GLY A 496 29.86 0.93 9.69
N THR A 497 30.66 1.97 9.38
CA THR A 497 30.44 2.86 8.23
C THR A 497 30.46 2.11 6.90
N THR A 498 29.68 2.58 5.92
CA THR A 498 29.47 1.89 4.63
C THR A 498 30.75 1.69 3.82
N VAL A 499 31.76 2.55 4.02
CA VAL A 499 33.04 2.48 3.27
C VAL A 499 34.11 1.81 4.12
N PHE A 500 34.62 2.49 5.17
CA PHE A 500 35.72 1.98 5.99
C PHE A 500 35.33 0.92 7.03
N GLY A 501 34.04 0.78 7.35
CA GLY A 501 33.60 -0.12 8.42
C GLY A 501 33.92 0.40 9.83
N ALA A 502 34.14 1.71 9.96
CA ALA A 502 34.51 2.37 11.22
C ALA A 502 33.35 2.39 12.23
N PHE A 503 33.64 2.43 13.52
CA PHE A 503 32.67 2.51 14.61
C PHE A 503 32.80 3.82 15.39
N ASP A 504 31.73 4.62 15.41
CA ASP A 504 31.66 5.84 16.22
C ASP A 504 31.61 5.51 17.73
N ASP A 505 32.25 6.33 18.57
CA ASP A 505 32.22 6.15 20.05
C ASP A 505 30.84 6.53 20.62
N LEU A 506 29.98 5.52 20.75
CA LEU A 506 28.64 5.66 21.30
C LEU A 506 28.63 6.17 22.75
N THR A 507 29.69 5.95 23.52
CA THR A 507 29.77 6.38 24.93
C THR A 507 30.01 7.89 24.98
N ALA A 508 31.07 8.36 24.30
CA ALA A 508 31.40 9.79 24.24
C ALA A 508 30.32 10.63 23.54
N ILE A 509 29.71 10.10 22.46
CA ILE A 509 28.57 10.76 21.80
C ILE A 509 27.35 10.83 22.73
N SER A 510 27.10 9.79 23.56
CA SER A 510 26.00 9.82 24.53
C SER A 510 26.16 10.91 25.59
N GLU A 511 27.38 11.20 26.03
CA GLU A 511 27.66 12.29 26.98
C GLU A 511 27.30 13.67 26.39
N VAL A 512 27.65 13.92 25.13
CA VAL A 512 27.22 15.13 24.40
C VAL A 512 25.70 15.16 24.23
N CYS A 513 25.09 14.07 23.78
CA CYS A 513 23.63 13.99 23.60
C CYS A 513 22.86 14.23 24.91
N LYS A 514 23.35 13.73 26.05
CA LYS A 514 22.75 14.00 27.37
C LYS A 514 22.87 15.46 27.76
N THR A 515 24.04 16.06 27.58
CA THR A 515 24.32 17.47 27.90
C THR A 515 23.38 18.42 27.15
N TYR A 516 23.10 18.14 25.87
CA TYR A 516 22.26 18.97 25.00
C TYR A 516 20.82 18.45 24.83
N ASN A 517 20.43 17.38 25.55
CA ASN A 517 19.12 16.73 25.45
C ASN A 517 18.73 16.38 23.99
N LEU A 518 19.60 15.65 23.30
CA LEU A 518 19.46 15.21 21.92
C LEU A 518 19.07 13.73 21.85
N TRP A 519 18.28 13.37 20.84
CA TRP A 519 18.03 11.98 20.51
C TRP A 519 19.28 11.32 19.92
N LEU A 520 19.83 10.31 20.59
CA LEU A 520 20.91 9.50 20.06
C LEU A 520 20.36 8.27 19.32
N HIS A 521 20.53 8.27 18.00
CA HIS A 521 20.32 7.09 17.17
C HIS A 521 21.66 6.46 16.79
N SER A 522 21.68 5.14 16.61
CA SER A 522 22.78 4.49 15.90
C SER A 522 22.30 3.70 14.67
N ASP A 523 23.02 3.90 13.57
CA ASP A 523 22.95 3.18 12.29
C ASP A 523 23.88 1.95 12.39
N VAL A 524 23.34 0.72 12.59
CA VAL A 524 24.09 -0.43 13.15
C VAL A 524 23.71 -1.80 12.57
N SER A 525 23.85 -1.99 11.26
CA SER A 525 23.13 -3.08 10.57
C SER A 525 23.93 -4.31 10.17
N GLY A 526 24.61 -4.96 11.12
CA GLY A 526 25.01 -6.35 10.88
C GLY A 526 26.30 -6.94 11.43
N SER A 527 26.35 -8.28 11.45
CA SER A 527 27.52 -9.12 11.14
C SER A 527 27.09 -10.57 10.74
N ILE A 528 28.02 -11.33 10.14
CA ILE A 528 27.88 -12.48 9.21
C ILE A 528 27.39 -13.86 9.75
N PHE A 529 26.66 -14.67 8.94
CA PHE A 529 26.31 -16.07 9.31
C PHE A 529 26.39 -17.26 8.24
N LEU A 530 27.33 -18.26 8.25
CA LEU A 530 27.14 -19.72 7.77
C LEU A 530 27.99 -20.83 8.47
N LEU A 531 27.31 -21.97 8.63
CA LEU A 531 27.71 -23.27 9.18
C LEU A 531 29.13 -23.78 8.85
N ARG A 532 29.70 -24.53 9.81
CA ARG A 532 30.58 -25.67 9.53
C ARG A 532 29.83 -26.94 9.91
N SER A 533 29.85 -27.97 9.07
CA SER A 533 29.31 -29.28 9.43
C SER A 533 30.13 -29.87 10.58
N LEU A 534 29.50 -30.03 11.74
CA LEU A 534 29.94 -31.02 12.70
C LEU A 534 29.35 -32.36 12.25
N ASN A 535 30.23 -33.33 11.99
CA ASN A 535 29.87 -34.74 11.86
C ASN A 535 29.35 -35.26 13.22
N LEU A 536 28.10 -34.93 13.55
CA LEU A 536 27.37 -35.59 14.60
C LEU A 536 27.01 -37.00 14.13
N ARG A 537 27.87 -37.96 14.49
CA ARG A 537 27.49 -39.38 14.50
C ARG A 537 26.14 -39.53 15.22
N PRO A 538 25.22 -40.38 14.76
CA PRO A 538 23.94 -40.54 15.42
C PRO A 538 24.14 -41.09 16.83
N ARG A 539 24.00 -40.24 17.85
CA ARG A 539 23.74 -40.70 19.21
C ARG A 539 22.26 -41.06 19.29
N THR A 540 22.01 -42.35 19.12
CA THR A 540 20.78 -43.01 19.52
C THR A 540 20.39 -42.59 20.94
N TYR A 541 19.27 -41.87 21.06
CA TYR A 541 18.50 -41.88 22.31
C TYR A 541 17.28 -42.74 22.07
N CYS A 542 17.25 -43.90 22.72
CA CYS A 542 16.12 -44.81 22.66
C CYS A 542 14.83 -44.12 23.10
N ALA A 543 13.75 -44.41 22.38
CA ALA A 543 12.43 -44.31 22.95
C ALA A 543 12.36 -45.14 24.24
N ARG A 544 11.81 -44.57 25.30
CA ARG A 544 11.15 -45.33 26.37
C ARG A 544 9.74 -44.81 26.54
N SER A 545 8.80 -45.65 26.15
CA SER A 545 7.40 -45.56 26.54
C SER A 545 7.27 -45.58 28.06
N VAL A 546 6.51 -44.66 28.63
CA VAL A 546 5.86 -44.85 29.93
C VAL A 546 4.41 -44.37 29.80
N SER A 547 3.49 -45.26 30.14
CA SER A 547 2.04 -45.04 30.18
C SER A 547 1.58 -44.43 31.52
N SER A 548 0.61 -43.50 31.46
CA SER A 548 -0.51 -43.16 32.39
C SER A 548 -0.52 -43.59 33.89
N PRO A 549 -1.33 -42.96 34.80
CA PRO A 549 -2.37 -41.93 34.58
C PRO A 549 -2.46 -40.76 35.62
N ALA A 550 -3.35 -39.81 35.32
CA ALA A 550 -4.14 -38.88 36.19
C ALA A 550 -3.74 -38.53 37.65
N THR A 551 -3.79 -37.22 38.00
CA THR A 551 -4.87 -36.64 38.85
C THR A 551 -4.85 -35.09 38.96
N GLU A 552 -6.07 -34.56 39.00
CA GLU A 552 -6.64 -33.30 39.49
C GLU A 552 -5.86 -32.12 40.14
N THR A 553 -6.37 -30.92 39.79
CA THR A 553 -6.57 -29.70 40.62
C THR A 553 -5.37 -28.89 41.15
N ASN A 554 -5.35 -27.60 40.76
CA ASN A 554 -5.57 -26.54 41.76
C ASN A 554 -6.20 -25.26 41.19
N ARG A 555 -6.83 -24.47 42.07
CA ARG A 555 -7.86 -23.48 41.72
C ARG A 555 -7.30 -22.11 41.32
N ALA A 556 -8.01 -21.44 40.40
CA ALA A 556 -7.89 -20.00 40.18
C ALA A 556 -8.54 -19.22 41.33
N THR A 557 -7.92 -18.12 41.76
CA THR A 557 -8.52 -17.14 42.66
C THR A 557 -9.17 -16.04 41.83
N VAL A 558 -10.51 -16.01 41.82
CA VAL A 558 -11.29 -14.93 41.21
C VAL A 558 -11.27 -13.71 42.14
N ILE A 559 -10.95 -12.54 41.60
CA ILE A 559 -11.21 -11.25 42.25
C ILE A 559 -12.16 -10.47 41.33
N GLN A 560 -13.45 -10.44 41.70
CA GLN A 560 -14.42 -9.53 41.11
C GLN A 560 -14.18 -8.11 41.61
N TRP A 561 -14.31 -7.13 40.73
CA TRP A 561 -14.68 -5.76 41.11
C TRP A 561 -15.77 -5.28 40.16
N GLU A 562 -17.00 -5.22 40.66
CA GLU A 562 -18.08 -4.45 40.05
C GLU A 562 -18.03 -3.02 40.55
N LYS A 563 -18.17 -2.03 39.65
CA LYS A 563 -19.18 -0.98 39.79
C LYS A 563 -19.38 -0.16 38.51
N GLN A 564 -20.61 0.28 38.34
CA GLN A 564 -21.18 0.96 37.17
C GLN A 564 -20.88 2.49 37.12
N PRO A 565 -21.20 3.17 36.00
CA PRO A 565 -20.69 4.50 35.66
C PRO A 565 -21.61 5.65 36.12
N PRO A 566 -21.27 6.90 35.77
CA PRO A 566 -22.24 7.96 35.48
C PRO A 566 -22.31 8.30 33.99
N ASP A 567 -23.51 8.55 33.49
CA ASP A 567 -23.80 9.05 32.15
C ASP A 567 -23.16 10.42 31.87
N TYR A 568 -22.84 10.67 30.59
CA TYR A 568 -23.16 11.96 29.96
C TYR A 568 -23.47 11.76 28.47
N SER A 569 -24.73 11.96 28.12
CA SER A 569 -25.20 12.06 26.75
C SER A 569 -25.19 13.53 26.28
N CYS A 570 -24.71 13.77 25.07
CA CYS A 570 -25.04 14.96 24.29
C CYS A 570 -25.18 14.56 22.82
N HIS A 571 -26.26 15.00 22.18
CA HIS A 571 -26.55 14.69 20.78
C HIS A 571 -25.73 15.55 19.81
N GLY A 572 -25.42 14.95 18.65
CA GLY A 572 -25.64 15.52 17.33
C GLY A 572 -24.93 16.83 16.96
N ASP A 573 -24.05 16.74 15.96
CA ASP A 573 -24.42 17.35 14.69
C ASP A 573 -23.79 16.61 13.49
N GLN A 574 -24.63 16.20 12.53
CA GLN A 574 -24.19 15.68 11.23
C GLN A 574 -24.40 16.78 10.19
N THR A 575 -23.32 17.34 9.64
CA THR A 575 -23.36 18.02 8.33
C THR A 575 -21.95 18.27 7.77
N VAL A 576 -21.88 18.61 6.47
CA VAL A 576 -20.67 18.96 5.71
C VAL A 576 -19.76 17.78 5.33
N PHE A 577 -20.33 16.79 4.63
CA PHE A 577 -19.57 15.85 3.79
C PHE A 577 -20.15 15.76 2.37
N SER A 578 -20.22 16.90 1.65
CA SER A 578 -20.63 16.93 0.24
C SER A 578 -20.14 18.18 -0.48
N HIS A 579 -18.86 18.21 -0.88
CA HIS A 579 -18.34 19.21 -1.85
C HIS A 579 -17.10 18.77 -2.67
N CYS A 580 -16.62 17.52 -2.55
CA CYS A 580 -15.40 17.05 -3.23
C CYS A 580 -15.61 15.94 -4.29
N PHE A 581 -16.85 15.51 -4.56
CA PHE A 581 -17.10 14.37 -5.45
C PHE A 581 -17.30 14.73 -6.95
N THR A 582 -17.50 16.00 -7.29
CA THR A 582 -17.92 16.42 -8.64
C THR A 582 -16.78 16.58 -9.66
N VAL A 583 -15.51 16.59 -9.23
CA VAL A 583 -14.35 16.81 -10.13
C VAL A 583 -13.75 15.49 -10.65
N ALA A 584 -14.00 14.37 -9.98
CA ALA A 584 -13.38 13.08 -10.32
C ALA A 584 -14.04 12.33 -11.50
N LEU A 585 -15.28 12.66 -11.87
CA LEU A 585 -16.07 11.85 -12.82
C LEU A 585 -15.86 12.21 -14.30
N PHE A 586 -15.25 13.35 -14.62
CA PHE A 586 -15.17 13.86 -16.00
C PHE A 586 -13.94 13.39 -16.81
N VAL A 587 -13.07 12.55 -16.22
CA VAL A 587 -11.81 12.09 -16.86
C VAL A 587 -11.89 10.65 -17.38
N SER A 588 -12.92 9.88 -17.01
CA SER A 588 -12.99 8.43 -17.29
C SER A 588 -13.95 8.03 -18.43
N VAL A 589 -14.64 8.97 -19.08
CA VAL A 589 -15.65 8.67 -20.12
C VAL A 589 -15.43 9.49 -21.39
N ALA A 590 -14.36 9.18 -22.12
CA ALA A 590 -14.14 9.62 -23.51
C ALA A 590 -13.13 8.70 -24.23
N GLY A 591 -13.42 7.40 -24.29
CA GLY A 591 -12.69 6.48 -25.16
C GLY A 591 -13.20 6.61 -26.60
N LEU A 592 -12.43 7.26 -27.46
CA LEU A 592 -12.62 7.22 -28.91
C LEU A 592 -11.28 6.94 -29.60
N GLU A 593 -11.22 5.82 -30.29
CA GLU A 593 -10.10 5.44 -31.14
C GLU A 593 -10.16 6.20 -32.46
N THR A 594 -9.08 6.91 -32.83
CA THR A 594 -8.70 7.15 -34.24
C THR A 594 -7.28 7.74 -34.32
N ASP A 595 -6.47 7.16 -35.20
CA ASP A 595 -5.18 7.62 -35.75
C ASP A 595 -4.18 8.43 -34.88
N ARG A 596 -3.17 7.73 -34.33
CA ARG A 596 -1.93 8.33 -33.80
C ARG A 596 -0.93 8.69 -34.91
N ALA A 597 -1.28 9.60 -35.83
CA ALA A 597 -0.36 9.97 -36.91
C ALA A 597 -0.32 11.45 -37.36
N GLN A 598 -1.07 12.40 -36.77
CA GLN A 598 -1.05 13.81 -37.26
C GLN A 598 -1.04 14.96 -36.24
N TYR A 599 -1.18 14.72 -34.92
CA TYR A 599 -1.27 15.83 -33.94
C TYR A 599 0.06 16.40 -33.40
N VAL A 600 1.20 16.05 -34.00
CA VAL A 600 2.55 16.51 -33.60
C VAL A 600 3.07 17.67 -34.49
N ARG A 601 2.27 18.16 -35.45
CA ARG A 601 2.60 19.34 -36.28
C ARG A 601 1.43 20.33 -36.36
N GLY A 602 1.13 21.00 -35.23
CA GLY A 602 0.06 22.01 -35.17
C GLY A 602 0.20 23.08 -34.06
N LEU A 603 1.12 22.93 -33.11
CA LEU A 603 1.31 23.85 -31.97
C LEU A 603 2.69 24.53 -31.99
N SER A 604 3.08 25.05 -33.16
CA SER A 604 4.35 25.77 -33.36
C SER A 604 4.17 27.18 -33.93
N GLY A 605 2.96 27.73 -33.93
CA GLY A 605 2.71 29.05 -34.51
C GLY A 605 1.36 29.68 -34.18
N ALA A 606 1.10 30.00 -32.91
CA ALA A 606 0.01 30.93 -32.53
C ALA A 606 0.08 31.52 -31.09
N VAL A 607 1.25 31.69 -30.46
CA VAL A 607 1.41 32.66 -29.34
C VAL A 607 2.80 33.29 -29.39
N LEU A 608 2.97 34.23 -30.32
CA LEU A 608 4.05 35.22 -30.29
C LEU A 608 3.42 36.60 -30.39
N ASN A 609 3.20 37.24 -29.23
CA ASN A 609 3.23 38.68 -28.97
C ASN A 609 2.46 38.99 -27.68
N TYR A 610 3.15 39.09 -26.55
CA TYR A 610 3.39 40.33 -25.80
C TYR A 610 4.34 40.00 -24.64
N GLY A 611 5.25 40.93 -24.30
CA GLY A 611 6.57 40.56 -23.77
C GLY A 611 6.82 40.71 -22.26
N THR A 612 8.12 40.52 -21.94
CA THR A 612 8.80 40.68 -20.63
C THR A 612 8.60 39.55 -19.61
N GLY A 613 9.69 39.00 -19.08
CA GLY A 613 9.64 37.94 -18.04
C GLY A 613 10.67 36.81 -18.12
N GLY A 614 11.91 37.06 -18.58
CA GLY A 614 12.95 36.03 -18.65
C GLY A 614 13.44 35.56 -17.27
N ARG A 615 12.80 34.54 -16.68
CA ARG A 615 13.40 33.71 -15.60
C ARG A 615 12.76 32.32 -15.34
N GLU A 616 11.70 31.92 -16.04
CA GLU A 616 10.96 30.68 -15.72
C GLU A 616 11.36 29.41 -16.52
N PHE A 617 12.00 29.54 -17.67
CA PHE A 617 12.18 28.40 -18.58
C PHE A 617 13.17 27.34 -18.07
N GLU A 618 14.11 27.72 -17.20
CA GLU A 618 15.13 26.82 -16.63
C GLU A 618 14.62 26.04 -15.41
N SER A 619 13.56 26.55 -14.75
CA SER A 619 12.86 25.89 -13.63
C SER A 619 12.17 24.59 -14.07
N ARG A 620 11.49 24.61 -15.23
CA ARG A 620 10.73 23.45 -15.73
C ARG A 620 11.64 22.29 -16.17
N ARG A 621 12.82 22.58 -16.72
CA ARG A 621 13.82 21.54 -17.08
C ARG A 621 14.39 20.84 -15.84
N ARG A 622 14.60 21.56 -14.73
CA ARG A 622 15.03 20.97 -13.45
C ARG A 622 13.94 20.09 -12.82
N ARG A 623 12.66 20.51 -12.84
CA ARG A 623 11.55 19.69 -12.28
C ARG A 623 11.38 18.35 -13.00
N LEU A 624 11.50 18.30 -14.32
CA LEU A 624 11.45 17.04 -15.08
C LEU A 624 12.66 16.12 -14.79
N LEU A 625 13.84 16.68 -14.54
CA LEU A 625 15.02 15.90 -14.14
C LEU A 625 14.89 15.33 -12.71
N ILE A 626 14.29 16.11 -11.79
CA ILE A 626 13.98 15.65 -10.42
C ILE A 626 12.96 14.51 -10.46
N ILE A 627 11.89 14.61 -11.26
CA ILE A 627 10.91 13.51 -11.40
C ILE A 627 11.53 12.25 -12.01
N LYS A 628 12.40 12.39 -13.04
CA LYS A 628 13.17 11.24 -13.56
C LYS A 628 14.13 10.62 -12.54
N THR A 629 14.62 11.40 -11.57
CA THR A 629 15.43 10.89 -10.47
C THR A 629 14.56 10.17 -9.43
N CYS A 630 13.41 10.74 -9.06
CA CYS A 630 12.47 10.16 -8.09
C CYS A 630 11.77 8.88 -8.58
N LEU A 631 11.57 8.70 -9.90
CA LEU A 631 11.01 7.46 -10.45
C LEU A 631 12.05 6.35 -10.70
N SER A 632 13.32 6.56 -10.34
CA SER A 632 14.35 5.51 -10.27
C SER A 632 14.43 4.81 -8.90
N SER A 633 13.47 5.09 -8.00
CA SER A 633 13.53 4.78 -6.57
C SER A 633 13.25 3.33 -6.16
N SER A 634 13.25 2.37 -7.09
CA SER A 634 13.18 0.94 -6.76
C SER A 634 14.49 0.38 -6.17
N ARG A 635 15.56 1.18 -6.12
CA ARG A 635 16.81 0.83 -5.43
C ARG A 635 16.74 1.26 -3.96
N VAL A 636 16.15 0.42 -3.11
CA VAL A 636 16.25 0.59 -1.66
C VAL A 636 17.73 0.57 -1.26
N ALA A 637 18.15 1.62 -0.55
CA ALA A 637 19.56 1.92 -0.32
C ALA A 637 20.14 1.12 0.85
N TRP A 638 21.31 0.50 0.61
CA TRP A 638 21.97 -0.48 1.46
C TRP A 638 22.72 0.13 2.66
N ALA A 639 21.97 0.68 3.62
CA ALA A 639 22.49 1.31 4.84
C ALA A 639 23.07 0.31 5.88
N CYS A 640 24.07 0.77 6.66
CA CYS A 640 24.57 0.22 7.95
C CYS A 640 25.23 -1.21 7.97
N TRP A 641 26.27 -1.48 8.80
CA TRP A 641 26.81 -2.84 9.14
C TRP A 641 27.63 -2.88 10.45
N GLY A 642 26.98 -3.05 11.62
CA GLY A 642 27.71 -3.29 12.89
C GLY A 642 27.03 -4.21 13.91
N GLY A 643 25.70 -4.22 14.03
CA GLY A 643 25.01 -4.72 15.22
C GLY A 643 25.12 -6.21 15.49
N GLY A 644 25.44 -7.03 14.50
CA GLY A 644 25.66 -8.45 14.73
C GLY A 644 26.89 -8.73 15.59
N VAL A 645 27.84 -7.79 15.73
CA VAL A 645 29.01 -8.03 16.60
C VAL A 645 28.59 -8.20 18.06
N LEU A 646 27.39 -7.77 18.44
CA LEU A 646 26.75 -8.08 19.73
C LEU A 646 26.59 -9.60 19.98
N LEU A 647 26.55 -10.42 18.93
CA LEU A 647 26.51 -11.89 19.00
C LEU A 647 27.91 -12.53 19.06
N SER A 648 28.97 -11.78 18.75
CA SER A 648 30.36 -12.23 18.93
C SER A 648 30.88 -11.84 20.31
N GLN A 649 31.43 -12.78 21.06
CA GLN A 649 32.12 -12.44 22.31
C GLN A 649 33.47 -11.75 22.05
N LYS A 650 34.08 -11.95 20.87
CA LYS A 650 35.35 -11.33 20.46
C LYS A 650 35.17 -9.86 20.05
N TYR A 651 34.09 -9.54 19.34
CA TYR A 651 33.90 -8.24 18.68
C TYR A 651 32.81 -7.33 19.27
N ARG A 652 31.97 -7.81 20.21
CA ARG A 652 30.92 -6.99 20.86
C ARG A 652 31.40 -5.71 21.54
N HIS A 653 32.69 -5.60 21.85
CA HIS A 653 33.29 -4.40 22.42
C HIS A 653 33.22 -3.18 21.47
N LEU A 654 33.15 -3.39 20.15
CA LEU A 654 32.92 -2.33 19.15
C LEU A 654 31.55 -1.65 19.31
N MET A 655 30.62 -2.28 20.02
CA MET A 655 29.29 -1.75 20.36
C MET A 655 29.18 -1.23 21.79
N LYS A 656 30.32 -0.95 22.46
CA LYS A 656 30.33 -0.37 23.81
C LYS A 656 29.52 0.94 23.83
N GLY A 657 28.49 0.99 24.68
CA GLY A 657 27.56 2.12 24.77
C GLY A 657 26.22 1.90 24.05
N SER A 658 25.98 0.75 23.40
CA SER A 658 24.71 0.42 22.71
C SER A 658 23.45 0.57 23.59
N HIS A 659 23.57 0.31 24.89
CA HIS A 659 22.49 0.46 25.87
C HIS A 659 22.11 1.92 26.15
N LEU A 660 22.95 2.89 25.76
CA LEU A 660 22.73 4.33 25.93
C LEU A 660 21.97 4.97 24.76
N LEU A 661 21.67 4.21 23.72
CA LEU A 661 20.96 4.70 22.54
C LEU A 661 19.46 4.90 22.83
N ASN A 662 18.85 5.91 22.22
CA ASN A 662 17.39 6.03 22.19
C ASN A 662 16.80 5.12 21.12
N SER A 663 17.47 4.95 19.97
CA SER A 663 17.07 3.97 18.94
C SER A 663 18.23 3.41 18.13
N ILE A 664 17.99 2.26 17.49
CA ILE A 664 18.96 1.54 16.68
C ILE A 664 18.31 0.94 15.43
N ALA A 665 19.00 1.04 14.29
CA ALA A 665 18.63 0.38 13.04
C ALA A 665 19.53 -0.83 12.80
N TRP A 666 18.95 -2.03 12.61
CA TRP A 666 19.71 -3.28 12.47
C TRP A 666 19.17 -4.22 11.37
N ASN A 667 19.94 -4.36 10.29
CA ASN A 667 19.68 -5.29 9.19
C ASN A 667 20.38 -6.63 9.38
N PHE A 668 19.59 -7.70 9.32
CA PHE A 668 20.08 -9.07 9.22
C PHE A 668 20.33 -9.46 7.76
N HIS A 669 19.55 -8.92 6.82
CA HIS A 669 19.67 -9.29 5.39
C HIS A 669 20.99 -8.92 4.71
N LYS A 670 21.77 -8.09 5.37
CA LYS A 670 23.13 -7.78 4.96
C LYS A 670 24.09 -8.88 5.39
N SER A 671 23.97 -9.21 6.65
CA SER A 671 25.10 -9.66 7.41
C SER A 671 24.93 -11.10 7.76
N SER A 672 23.91 -11.36 8.56
CA SER A 672 23.29 -12.65 8.77
C SER A 672 23.03 -13.46 7.49
N GLY A 673 23.10 -12.88 6.28
CA GLY A 673 22.87 -13.62 5.04
C GLY A 673 21.42 -14.06 4.88
N THR A 674 20.52 -13.49 5.69
CA THR A 674 19.08 -13.65 5.59
C THR A 674 18.61 -13.04 4.25
N PRO A 675 17.66 -13.65 3.52
CA PRO A 675 17.18 -13.08 2.26
C PRO A 675 16.58 -11.69 2.42
N VAL A 676 17.01 -10.79 1.53
CA VAL A 676 16.59 -9.39 1.46
C VAL A 676 15.06 -9.30 1.27
N GLN A 677 14.33 -8.44 1.98
CA GLN A 677 14.74 -7.53 3.05
C GLN A 677 14.61 -8.18 4.45
N THR A 678 15.34 -7.69 5.44
CA THR A 678 15.18 -8.06 6.87
C THR A 678 15.87 -6.98 7.68
N SER A 679 15.14 -5.93 8.06
CA SER A 679 15.65 -4.72 8.70
C SER A 679 14.78 -4.37 9.88
N ALA A 680 15.36 -4.23 11.07
CA ALA A 680 14.64 -3.90 12.28
C ALA A 680 14.91 -2.46 12.70
N PHE A 681 13.87 -1.74 13.11
CA PHE A 681 13.98 -0.52 13.89
C PHE A 681 13.61 -0.82 15.34
N LEU A 682 14.48 -0.46 16.28
CA LEU A 682 14.23 -0.59 17.71
C LEU A 682 14.36 0.76 18.39
N VAL A 683 13.53 0.97 19.40
CA VAL A 683 13.54 2.13 20.28
C VAL A 683 13.54 1.70 21.75
N ASN A 684 14.27 2.42 22.59
CA ASN A 684 14.21 2.27 24.04
C ASN A 684 13.24 3.33 24.59
N ASP A 685 11.98 2.91 24.81
CA ASP A 685 10.89 3.78 25.25
C ASP A 685 10.29 3.26 26.57
N PRO A 686 10.54 3.93 27.71
CA PRO A 686 9.95 3.55 29.00
C PRO A 686 8.42 3.43 28.99
N SER A 687 7.73 4.18 28.12
CA SER A 687 6.27 4.12 27.99
C SER A 687 5.76 2.97 27.13
N ARG A 688 6.65 2.26 26.40
CA ARG A 688 6.38 1.15 25.45
C ARG A 688 5.20 1.40 24.49
N THR A 689 4.89 2.67 24.22
CA THR A 689 3.72 3.12 23.46
C THR A 689 4.07 4.25 22.49
N MET A 690 5.31 4.76 22.48
CA MET A 690 5.69 5.88 21.62
C MET A 690 5.53 5.54 20.13
N LEU A 691 5.79 4.30 19.71
CA LEU A 691 5.60 3.88 18.31
C LEU A 691 4.13 3.96 17.89
N GLU A 692 3.20 3.47 18.72
CA GLU A 692 1.76 3.59 18.50
C GLU A 692 1.33 5.06 18.55
N ARG A 693 1.73 5.80 19.59
CA ARG A 693 1.41 7.23 19.77
C ARG A 693 1.93 8.12 18.63
N ALA A 694 3.02 7.73 17.97
CA ALA A 694 3.57 8.46 16.83
C ALA A 694 2.87 8.13 15.51
N ASN A 695 2.60 6.84 15.24
CA ASN A 695 2.24 6.36 13.91
C ASN A 695 0.75 6.00 13.74
N SER A 696 0.04 5.69 14.83
CA SER A 696 -1.34 5.17 14.81
C SER A 696 -2.29 6.01 13.96
N SER A 697 -3.23 5.36 13.26
CA SER A 697 -4.40 6.02 12.69
C SER A 697 -5.71 5.60 13.37
N LYS A 698 -5.72 4.55 14.20
CA LYS A 698 -6.93 3.96 14.79
C LYS A 698 -7.99 3.64 13.75
N ALA A 699 -7.57 2.99 12.66
CA ALA A 699 -8.47 2.61 11.58
C ALA A 699 -9.50 1.56 12.06
N GLU A 700 -10.76 1.96 12.22
CA GLU A 700 -11.84 1.13 12.81
C GLU A 700 -12.08 -0.18 12.04
N TYR A 701 -11.80 -0.20 10.73
CA TYR A 701 -11.92 -1.41 9.90
C TYR A 701 -10.80 -2.45 10.15
N LEU A 702 -9.76 -2.12 10.92
CA LEU A 702 -8.56 -2.95 11.09
C LEU A 702 -8.15 -3.17 12.55
N PHE A 703 -8.34 -2.15 13.40
CA PHE A 703 -7.93 -2.13 14.81
C PHE A 703 -9.15 -1.96 15.72
N GLN A 704 -10.10 -2.88 15.60
CA GLN A 704 -11.23 -3.01 16.50
C GLN A 704 -10.74 -3.26 17.95
N PRO A 705 -11.15 -2.48 18.96
CA PRO A 705 -10.72 -2.68 20.34
C PRO A 705 -11.42 -3.86 21.03
N ASP A 706 -12.57 -4.29 20.49
CA ASP A 706 -13.52 -5.28 21.00
C ASP A 706 -13.33 -6.68 20.41
N LYS A 707 -12.15 -6.97 19.85
CA LYS A 707 -11.79 -8.31 19.35
C LYS A 707 -11.82 -9.36 20.47
N TYR A 708 -12.09 -10.60 20.11
CA TYR A 708 -12.13 -11.77 20.99
C TYR A 708 -10.75 -12.24 21.50
N TYR A 709 -9.69 -11.45 21.27
CA TYR A 709 -8.33 -11.69 21.73
C TYR A 709 -7.70 -10.36 22.20
N ASP A 710 -6.57 -10.45 22.92
CA ASP A 710 -5.80 -9.29 23.36
C ASP A 710 -5.27 -8.47 22.16
N SER A 711 -5.96 -7.37 21.85
CA SER A 711 -5.64 -6.46 20.76
C SER A 711 -4.30 -5.73 20.93
N SER A 712 -3.63 -5.82 22.10
CA SER A 712 -2.25 -5.37 22.25
C SER A 712 -1.22 -6.22 21.47
N TYR A 713 -1.66 -7.34 20.87
CA TYR A 713 -0.89 -8.10 19.89
C TYR A 713 -1.01 -7.56 18.46
N ASP A 714 -1.93 -6.64 18.18
CA ASP A 714 -1.94 -5.93 16.90
C ASP A 714 -0.78 -4.92 16.85
N VAL A 715 -0.03 -4.94 15.74
CA VAL A 715 1.24 -4.22 15.60
C VAL A 715 1.24 -3.21 14.45
N GLY A 716 0.21 -3.19 13.61
CA GLY A 716 0.15 -2.31 12.43
C GLY A 716 0.18 -0.83 12.80
N ASP A 717 -0.59 -0.43 13.82
CA ASP A 717 -0.68 0.97 14.31
C ASP A 717 0.64 1.47 14.96
N LYS A 718 1.65 0.60 15.15
CA LYS A 718 3.02 1.00 15.52
C LYS A 718 3.84 1.55 14.36
N THR A 719 3.35 1.48 13.11
CA THR A 719 4.12 1.79 11.90
C THR A 719 3.32 2.66 10.93
N VAL A 720 3.99 3.38 10.01
CA VAL A 720 3.30 4.10 8.91
C VAL A 720 2.86 3.18 7.75
N MET A 721 3.06 1.86 7.86
CA MET A 721 2.69 0.87 6.86
C MET A 721 1.38 0.19 7.26
N CYS A 722 0.43 0.08 6.34
CA CYS A 722 -0.74 -0.78 6.51
C CYS A 722 -0.38 -2.24 6.17
N GLY A 723 -0.09 -2.53 4.91
CA GLY A 723 0.41 -3.84 4.49
C GLY A 723 1.90 -4.01 4.80
N ARG A 724 2.28 -5.09 5.47
CA ARG A 724 3.67 -5.37 5.88
C ARG A 724 4.05 -6.84 5.73
N HIS A 725 5.16 -7.09 5.02
CA HIS A 725 5.69 -8.42 4.75
C HIS A 725 6.25 -9.10 6.02
N ALA A 726 6.11 -10.41 6.10
CA ALA A 726 6.53 -11.21 7.25
C ALA A 726 8.04 -11.57 7.23
N ASP A 727 8.89 -10.55 7.43
CA ASP A 727 10.35 -10.70 7.42
C ASP A 727 10.92 -11.52 8.59
N VAL A 728 10.18 -11.69 9.68
CA VAL A 728 10.67 -12.35 10.90
C VAL A 728 11.01 -13.83 10.71
N LEU A 729 10.23 -14.60 9.94
CA LEU A 729 10.33 -16.06 9.93
C LEU A 729 11.67 -16.56 9.40
N LYS A 730 12.16 -15.98 8.29
CA LYS A 730 13.48 -16.29 7.72
C LYS A 730 14.64 -15.99 8.67
N LEU A 731 14.54 -14.94 9.49
CA LEU A 731 15.52 -14.68 10.53
C LEU A 731 15.40 -15.67 11.69
N TRP A 732 14.17 -15.90 12.18
CA TRP A 732 13.92 -16.82 13.29
C TRP A 732 14.37 -18.25 12.95
N MET A 733 14.08 -18.75 11.75
CA MET A 733 14.50 -20.08 11.28
C MET A 733 16.02 -20.26 11.36
N GLN A 734 16.77 -19.28 10.85
CA GLN A 734 18.22 -19.26 10.94
C GLN A 734 18.71 -19.18 12.39
N TRP A 735 18.17 -18.25 13.18
CA TRP A 735 18.59 -18.06 14.58
C TRP A 735 18.33 -19.30 15.43
N ARG A 736 17.23 -20.02 15.18
CA ARG A 736 16.88 -21.28 15.84
C ARG A 736 17.79 -22.43 15.40
N ALA A 737 18.14 -22.52 14.12
CA ALA A 737 19.01 -23.56 13.61
C ALA A 737 20.47 -23.44 14.12
N LEU A 738 20.89 -22.24 14.52
CA LEU A 738 22.29 -21.93 14.83
C LEU A 738 22.54 -21.63 16.31
N GLY A 739 21.56 -21.04 17.00
CA GLY A 739 21.74 -20.47 18.35
C GLY A 739 22.73 -19.30 18.37
N ASP A 740 22.83 -18.59 19.49
CA ASP A 740 23.70 -17.40 19.59
C ASP A 740 25.19 -17.72 19.39
N SER A 741 25.61 -18.94 19.72
CA SER A 741 26.99 -19.41 19.53
C SER A 741 27.31 -19.71 18.06
N GLY A 742 26.42 -20.40 17.35
CA GLY A 742 26.54 -20.63 15.92
C GLY A 742 26.57 -19.29 15.19
N MET A 743 25.62 -18.40 15.52
CA MET A 743 25.60 -17.01 15.06
C MET A 743 26.96 -16.32 15.35
N GLY A 744 27.39 -16.19 16.59
CA GLY A 744 28.65 -15.56 17.00
C GLY A 744 29.90 -16.05 16.25
N ALA A 745 30.07 -17.36 16.13
CA ALA A 745 31.25 -17.97 15.49
C ALA A 745 31.39 -17.62 14.01
N LYS A 746 30.26 -17.39 13.33
CA LYS A 746 30.25 -16.98 11.93
C LYS A 746 30.76 -15.52 11.78
N ILE A 747 30.53 -14.64 12.78
CA ILE A 747 31.13 -13.28 12.87
C ILE A 747 32.64 -13.38 12.86
N ASP A 748 33.13 -14.19 13.78
CA ASP A 748 34.56 -14.29 14.06
C ASP A 748 35.30 -14.76 12.82
N LYS A 749 34.75 -15.75 12.11
CA LYS A 749 35.29 -16.27 10.85
C LYS A 749 35.50 -15.19 9.78
N ALA A 750 34.57 -14.25 9.58
CA ALA A 750 34.75 -13.23 8.55
C ALA A 750 35.75 -12.15 8.94
N TYR A 751 35.76 -11.74 10.21
CA TYR A 751 36.78 -10.84 10.71
C TYR A 751 38.16 -11.49 10.59
N ASP A 752 38.28 -12.77 10.88
CA ASP A 752 39.55 -13.50 10.82
C ASP A 752 40.01 -13.68 9.35
N ASN A 753 39.10 -14.00 8.41
CA ASN A 753 39.36 -13.95 6.96
C ASN A 753 39.77 -12.54 6.49
N ALA A 754 39.12 -11.48 7.00
CA ALA A 754 39.44 -10.10 6.63
C ALA A 754 40.82 -9.67 7.13
N ARG A 755 41.20 -10.07 8.36
CA ARG A 755 42.58 -9.89 8.86
C ARG A 755 43.58 -10.64 7.97
N TYR A 756 43.32 -11.91 7.65
CA TYR A 756 44.19 -12.69 6.76
C TYR A 756 44.43 -11.99 5.41
N LEU A 757 43.36 -11.53 4.75
CA LEU A 757 43.49 -10.80 3.49
C LEU A 757 44.24 -9.46 3.67
N THR A 758 44.02 -8.75 4.77
CA THR A 758 44.72 -7.49 5.08
C THR A 758 46.22 -7.72 5.24
N GLU A 759 46.63 -8.72 6.02
CA GLU A 759 48.06 -9.05 6.20
C GLU A 759 48.71 -9.52 4.89
N LYS A 760 47.99 -10.30 4.07
CA LYS A 760 48.45 -10.67 2.72
C LYS A 760 48.65 -9.44 1.82
N MET A 761 47.72 -8.48 1.84
CA MET A 761 47.85 -7.24 1.08
C MET A 761 49.03 -6.38 1.56
N LYS A 762 49.31 -6.32 2.88
CA LYS A 762 50.46 -5.56 3.43
C LYS A 762 51.81 -6.04 2.88
N VAL A 763 51.95 -7.33 2.57
CA VAL A 763 53.21 -7.94 2.09
C VAL A 763 53.27 -8.22 0.59
N THR A 764 52.18 -7.99 -0.14
CA THR A 764 52.11 -8.27 -1.60
C THR A 764 52.31 -6.99 -2.39
N GLU A 765 53.31 -6.98 -3.29
CA GLU A 765 53.55 -5.85 -4.18
C GLU A 765 52.32 -5.53 -5.04
N GLY A 766 52.08 -4.25 -5.32
CA GLY A 766 50.91 -3.81 -6.07
C GLY A 766 49.66 -3.54 -5.23
N PHE A 767 49.61 -3.91 -3.95
CA PHE A 767 48.50 -3.53 -3.06
C PHE A 767 48.89 -2.35 -2.18
N LYS A 768 48.04 -1.32 -2.11
CA LYS A 768 48.19 -0.19 -1.19
C LYS A 768 46.91 -0.01 -0.40
N LEU A 769 46.95 -0.29 0.90
CA LEU A 769 45.80 -0.10 1.78
C LEU A 769 45.46 1.40 1.94
N VAL A 770 44.18 1.70 2.11
CA VAL A 770 43.67 3.05 2.40
C VAL A 770 43.83 3.41 3.88
N LEU A 771 43.71 2.41 4.77
CA LEU A 771 43.96 2.51 6.20
C LEU A 771 45.03 1.49 6.60
N SER A 772 45.78 1.76 7.67
CA SER A 772 46.75 0.81 8.22
C SER A 772 46.08 -0.42 8.85
N GLU A 773 44.92 -0.22 9.47
CA GLU A 773 44.11 -1.22 10.17
C GLU A 773 42.62 -0.99 9.86
N PHE A 774 41.81 -2.05 9.91
CA PHE A 774 40.36 -2.00 9.66
C PHE A 774 39.58 -2.51 10.87
N GLU A 775 38.53 -1.80 11.26
CA GLU A 775 37.68 -2.16 12.42
C GLU A 775 36.62 -3.22 12.10
N CYS A 776 36.42 -3.54 10.82
CA CYS A 776 35.37 -4.43 10.33
C CYS A 776 35.87 -5.24 9.12
N THR A 777 34.98 -6.03 8.51
CA THR A 777 35.21 -6.84 7.32
C THR A 777 35.38 -6.03 6.01
N ASN A 778 35.53 -4.72 6.12
CA ASN A 778 35.67 -3.78 5.00
C ASN A 778 37.15 -3.46 4.79
N ILE A 779 37.75 -3.98 3.72
CA ILE A 779 39.15 -3.71 3.39
C ILE A 779 39.18 -2.77 2.20
N CYS A 780 39.73 -1.58 2.41
CA CYS A 780 39.81 -0.52 1.41
C CYS A 780 41.24 -0.41 0.88
N PHE A 781 41.44 -0.52 -0.43
CA PHE A 781 42.77 -0.55 -1.04
C PHE A 781 42.79 -0.09 -2.50
N TRP A 782 43.92 0.42 -2.96
CA TRP A 782 44.24 0.55 -4.37
C TRP A 782 45.04 -0.67 -4.83
N TYR A 783 44.83 -1.06 -6.10
CA TYR A 783 45.73 -1.94 -6.82
C TYR A 783 46.57 -1.11 -7.80
N ILE A 784 47.88 -1.30 -7.77
CA ILE A 784 48.90 -0.56 -8.50
C ILE A 784 49.50 -1.49 -9.56
N PRO A 785 49.16 -1.30 -10.86
CA PRO A 785 49.66 -2.14 -11.94
C PRO A 785 51.16 -1.94 -12.13
N THR A 786 51.84 -2.92 -12.72
CA THR A 786 53.30 -3.00 -12.78
C THR A 786 53.94 -1.74 -13.38
N ARG A 787 53.31 -1.11 -14.39
CA ARG A 787 53.79 0.15 -14.98
C ARG A 787 53.76 1.38 -14.05
N LEU A 788 53.08 1.32 -12.92
CA LEU A 788 52.95 2.41 -11.93
C LEU A 788 53.74 2.16 -10.64
N ARG A 789 54.21 0.93 -10.39
CA ARG A 789 55.04 0.58 -9.23
C ARG A 789 56.37 1.33 -9.27
N GLY A 790 56.89 1.71 -8.10
CA GLY A 790 58.15 2.46 -7.95
C GLY A 790 58.17 3.90 -8.50
N LYS A 791 57.08 4.42 -9.07
CA LYS A 791 57.01 5.78 -9.62
C LYS A 791 56.59 6.80 -8.55
N PRO A 792 57.02 8.08 -8.63
CA PRO A 792 56.61 9.11 -7.68
C PRO A 792 55.10 9.34 -7.66
N GLU A 793 54.49 9.27 -6.46
CA GLU A 793 53.04 9.38 -6.23
C GLU A 793 52.51 10.84 -6.33
N ASN A 794 52.80 11.51 -7.43
CA ASN A 794 52.33 12.87 -7.70
C ASN A 794 50.87 12.90 -8.21
N GLY A 795 50.32 14.11 -8.40
CA GLY A 795 48.93 14.28 -8.86
C GLY A 795 48.64 13.71 -10.26
N ALA A 796 49.64 13.48 -11.11
CA ALA A 796 49.45 12.77 -12.39
C ALA A 796 49.40 11.25 -12.19
N TRP A 797 50.22 10.71 -11.30
CA TRP A 797 50.19 9.30 -10.89
C TRP A 797 48.83 8.92 -10.28
N TRP A 798 48.30 9.72 -9.35
CA TRP A 798 46.97 9.47 -8.77
C TRP A 798 45.82 9.57 -9.78
N LYS A 799 45.93 10.42 -10.81
CA LYS A 799 44.98 10.45 -11.94
C LYS A 799 45.01 9.17 -12.78
N GLU A 800 46.17 8.50 -12.87
CA GLU A 800 46.29 7.20 -13.53
C GLU A 800 45.74 6.07 -12.65
N VAL A 801 46.09 6.02 -11.36
CA VAL A 801 45.56 5.03 -10.40
C VAL A 801 44.04 5.07 -10.33
N SER A 802 43.43 6.26 -10.37
CA SER A 802 41.97 6.44 -10.42
C SER A 802 41.28 5.72 -11.59
N LYS A 803 42.00 5.45 -12.69
CA LYS A 803 41.49 4.74 -13.88
C LYS A 803 41.64 3.22 -13.77
N VAL A 804 42.47 2.71 -12.86
CA VAL A 804 42.75 1.27 -12.71
C VAL A 804 41.51 0.54 -12.21
N ALA A 805 40.91 1.01 -11.11
CA ALA A 805 39.75 0.36 -10.49
C ALA A 805 38.55 0.15 -11.44
N PRO A 806 38.11 1.16 -12.22
CA PRO A 806 37.08 0.99 -13.27
C PRO A 806 37.42 -0.09 -14.31
N LYS A 807 38.64 -0.06 -14.88
CA LYS A 807 39.08 -1.03 -15.91
C LYS A 807 39.18 -2.45 -15.36
N LEU A 808 39.77 -2.59 -14.17
CA LEU A 808 39.93 -3.89 -13.52
C LEU A 808 38.56 -4.49 -13.18
N LYS A 809 37.61 -3.67 -12.70
CA LYS A 809 36.23 -4.12 -12.49
C LYS A 809 35.54 -4.52 -13.79
N GLU A 810 35.75 -3.80 -14.89
CA GLU A 810 35.23 -4.23 -16.20
C GLU A 810 35.76 -5.61 -16.60
N ARG A 811 37.06 -5.85 -16.41
CA ARG A 811 37.69 -7.17 -16.64
C ARG A 811 37.11 -8.26 -15.73
N MET A 812 36.92 -7.99 -14.44
CA MET A 812 36.26 -8.91 -13.50
C MET A 812 34.83 -9.28 -13.95
N MET A 813 34.02 -8.29 -14.34
CA MET A 813 32.64 -8.51 -14.81
C MET A 813 32.58 -9.35 -16.09
N LYS A 814 33.54 -9.17 -17.00
CA LYS A 814 33.67 -9.95 -18.24
C LYS A 814 34.20 -11.37 -17.99
N ALA A 815 35.10 -11.54 -17.03
CA ALA A 815 35.62 -12.85 -16.65
C ALA A 815 34.63 -13.68 -15.82
N GLY A 816 33.71 -13.03 -15.09
CA GLY A 816 32.71 -13.69 -14.23
C GLY A 816 33.30 -14.33 -12.96
N THR A 817 34.61 -14.18 -12.71
CA THR A 817 35.36 -14.83 -11.64
C THR A 817 35.10 -14.24 -10.25
N MET A 818 35.05 -12.91 -10.15
CA MET A 818 34.72 -12.20 -8.91
C MET A 818 33.98 -10.89 -9.17
N MET A 819 33.30 -10.36 -8.15
CA MET A 819 32.70 -9.02 -8.19
C MET A 819 33.03 -8.25 -6.92
N ILE A 820 33.77 -7.15 -7.05
CA ILE A 820 34.17 -6.26 -5.94
C ILE A 820 33.74 -4.82 -6.28
N GLN A 821 33.29 -4.03 -5.30
CA GLN A 821 32.94 -2.62 -5.53
C GLN A 821 34.19 -1.73 -5.47
N TYR A 822 34.19 -0.67 -6.28
CA TYR A 822 35.11 0.46 -6.14
C TYR A 822 34.33 1.76 -6.02
N GLN A 823 34.96 2.78 -5.43
CA GLN A 823 34.43 4.14 -5.31
C GLN A 823 35.57 5.12 -5.04
N ALA A 824 35.37 6.39 -5.39
CA ALA A 824 36.15 7.50 -4.85
C ALA A 824 35.52 7.98 -3.53
N LEU A 825 36.31 8.67 -2.69
CA LEU A 825 35.82 9.34 -1.48
C LEU A 825 36.39 10.76 -1.42
N SER A 826 35.78 11.64 -2.22
CA SER A 826 36.26 13.01 -2.44
C SER A 826 36.31 13.86 -1.15
N SER A 827 35.45 13.57 -0.16
CA SER A 827 35.47 14.22 1.17
C SER A 827 36.77 13.98 1.93
N LYS A 828 37.46 12.87 1.67
CA LYS A 828 38.77 12.52 2.22
C LYS A 828 39.90 12.62 1.18
N GLY A 829 39.64 13.27 0.03
CA GLY A 829 40.62 13.43 -1.06
C GLY A 829 40.99 12.16 -1.82
N LEU A 830 40.26 11.05 -1.63
CA LEU A 830 40.64 9.74 -2.17
C LEU A 830 40.07 9.51 -3.57
N VAL A 831 40.95 9.19 -4.53
CA VAL A 831 40.58 8.70 -5.87
C VAL A 831 40.03 7.28 -5.82
N ASN A 832 39.49 6.74 -6.92
CA ASN A 832 38.87 5.41 -6.96
C ASN A 832 39.74 4.31 -6.30
N PHE A 833 39.25 3.72 -5.21
CA PHE A 833 39.80 2.55 -4.53
C PHE A 833 38.78 1.42 -4.49
N PHE A 834 39.26 0.18 -4.33
CA PHE A 834 38.42 -0.98 -4.06
C PHE A 834 38.01 -1.03 -2.60
N ARG A 835 36.77 -1.43 -2.35
CA ARG A 835 36.29 -1.86 -1.03
C ARG A 835 35.80 -3.28 -1.16
N ILE A 836 36.65 -4.25 -0.81
CA ILE A 836 36.23 -5.63 -0.66
C ILE A 836 35.57 -5.81 0.70
N ILE A 837 34.56 -6.67 0.73
CA ILE A 837 33.60 -6.80 1.81
C ILE A 837 33.49 -8.30 2.09
N ILE A 838 34.13 -8.76 3.18
CA ILE A 838 34.31 -10.18 3.48
C ILE A 838 33.11 -10.71 4.26
N LEU A 839 32.13 -11.27 3.55
CA LEU A 839 30.83 -11.62 4.12
C LEU A 839 30.29 -12.98 3.73
N ASN A 840 30.80 -13.59 2.65
CA ASN A 840 30.29 -14.89 2.28
C ASN A 840 30.89 -15.90 3.27
N PRO A 841 30.08 -16.55 4.11
CA PRO A 841 30.61 -17.41 5.16
C PRO A 841 31.13 -18.76 4.64
N MET A 842 30.94 -19.07 3.35
CA MET A 842 31.64 -20.15 2.64
C MET A 842 33.13 -19.84 2.41
N LEU A 843 33.57 -18.59 2.59
CA LEU A 843 34.96 -18.15 2.37
C LEU A 843 35.92 -18.78 3.38
N GLY A 844 37.13 -19.10 2.92
CA GLY A 844 38.31 -19.35 3.75
C GLY A 844 39.54 -18.64 3.19
N GLU A 845 40.69 -18.91 3.80
CA GLU A 845 41.99 -18.34 3.42
C GLU A 845 42.32 -18.54 1.92
N THR A 846 41.98 -19.70 1.35
CA THR A 846 42.16 -19.99 -0.08
C THR A 846 41.38 -19.05 -1.00
N ASP A 847 40.21 -18.58 -0.59
CA ASP A 847 39.44 -17.60 -1.36
C ASP A 847 40.05 -16.19 -1.25
N MET A 848 40.72 -15.89 -0.13
CA MET A 848 41.46 -14.64 0.06
C MET A 848 42.75 -14.63 -0.78
N ASP A 849 43.45 -15.76 -0.84
CA ASP A 849 44.61 -15.94 -1.74
C ASP A 849 44.18 -15.86 -3.21
N PHE A 850 43.03 -16.43 -3.59
CA PHE A 850 42.46 -16.28 -4.93
C PHE A 850 42.19 -14.81 -5.29
N VAL A 851 41.64 -14.01 -4.36
CA VAL A 851 41.44 -12.57 -4.60
C VAL A 851 42.76 -11.90 -5.00
N ILE A 852 43.85 -12.13 -4.25
CA ILE A 852 45.17 -11.56 -4.57
C ILE A 852 45.65 -11.98 -5.96
N GLN A 853 45.57 -13.27 -6.27
CA GLN A 853 46.00 -13.83 -7.56
C GLN A 853 45.18 -13.27 -8.73
N GLU A 854 43.86 -13.13 -8.57
CA GLU A 854 42.96 -12.66 -9.61
C GLU A 854 43.13 -11.15 -9.88
N PHE A 855 43.48 -10.36 -8.87
CA PHE A 855 43.88 -8.95 -9.04
C PHE A 855 45.14 -8.81 -9.89
N GLU A 856 46.20 -9.60 -9.61
CA GLU A 856 47.42 -9.59 -10.41
C GLU A 856 47.14 -10.06 -11.85
N ARG A 857 46.44 -11.21 -12.00
CA ARG A 857 46.10 -11.79 -13.30
C ARG A 857 45.31 -10.82 -14.19
N LEU A 858 44.31 -10.13 -13.63
CA LEU A 858 43.48 -9.17 -14.37
C LEU A 858 44.10 -7.77 -14.50
N GLY A 859 45.16 -7.45 -13.75
CA GLY A 859 45.55 -6.07 -13.49
C GLY A 859 47.01 -5.69 -13.78
N HIS A 860 47.96 -6.62 -13.82
CA HIS A 860 49.39 -6.31 -13.96
C HIS A 860 49.73 -5.43 -15.19
N ASP A 861 48.98 -5.57 -16.28
CA ASP A 861 49.15 -4.89 -17.58
C ASP A 861 48.35 -3.57 -17.77
N LEU A 862 47.62 -3.09 -16.74
CA LEU A 862 46.73 -1.90 -16.81
C LEU A 862 47.42 -0.53 -16.77
#